data_AF-A0A0P6XNN6-F1
#
_entry.id   AF-A0A0P6XNN6-F1
#
_cell.length_a   1.000
_cell.length_b   1.000
_cell.length_c   1.000
_cell.angle_alpha   90.00
_cell.angle_beta   90.00
_cell.angle_gamma   90.00
#
_symmetry.space_group_name_H-M   'P 1'
#
loop_
_entity.id
_entity.type
_entity.pdbx_description
1 polymer ?
#
loop_
_entity_poly.entity_id
_entity_poly.type
_entity_poly.pdbx_seq_one_letter_code
_entity_poly.pdbx_strand_id
1 'polypeptide(L)'
;MSKPLDFQSIMLALEKFWAEKGCLVWQPYYTQVGAGTMNPATYLRVLGPEPWNVAYVEPSVRPDDGRYGENPNRLQQHYQFQVILKPDPGNPQELYLDSLKALGIDPAEHDIRFVEDNWESPALGAWGLGWEVWLDGQEITQFTYFQQAGGIVLDPNAVEITYGLERIAIALQNVRSFREIQWSADRTYGEVNLQAEREHSKYYFEIADVDRLRQMYNLFEAEAEASLEQGLVLPAHDYVLKCSHTFNILDTRGAVGVTERQALFSRMRDLARRVAEAYVAQRQELGFPWGKADSASINSQKKTSVIALDAAKAPEKPETLLLEIGTEELPAADLQFALAQLTERMPAVLNDLRLEHGDIQVTGTPRRLVVRVEKVSPRQPDKTSIIKGPPADRAFDADGKPTPAATGFARGKGLKPEDLKVMEIDGGRYAAAEVHEIGKPAGQVLQSALADLVASIKFDKTMRWNESQIGFSRPLRWFVALIGSQVIPFQYAGLTAGNITRGLRFGTAPEAVVNSADAYADVLKSQGILLDPVKRRAVIAEQVSRLAVSVGGNPEVDATLLDEVNNLVERPTALLGKFDPESLKLPAEVLISVMKKHQRYFPVIKPDGSLLPYFIAVRNGDDQKIETVTDGNEQVIRARFADAAFFINEDIRFKLEDFVPQLSTLVFQFKLGSMLDRTNRIEKLVAGLTGTLGLSPDDQKISRRAAHLCKADLATHMVVEMTSLQGVMGGYYARRSGEEEAVAKAIVEHYLPKNTGDAAPSSKAGLVVSLADRLDLLAGLFAAGLAPTGTKDPYAQRRAALGFVQSLIAWNLDFDTMEGLKLAAANLPIAMSEDSLKACQEFITGRLKGYLTDQGYRYDVVDAVLARQGNNPAGAARACQQLTAWVQRDDWNTILPAFSRCVRITRSLKETFSVQSDTLKEPSEKDLFAQITRMESALQGKVAVDDFLNTFLPAIPAVNAFFDAVLVMSEDLQEKANRLGMLQRIARLPENIVDLSLLEGF
;
A
#
# COMPACT_ATOMS: atom_id res chain seq x y z
N MET A 1 -32.65 33.59 -2.08
CA MET A 1 -32.14 32.44 -2.85
C MET A 1 -33.09 32.20 -4.00
N SER A 2 -32.56 32.14 -5.23
CA SER A 2 -33.30 31.57 -6.36
C SER A 2 -33.66 30.13 -6.02
N LYS A 3 -34.82 29.66 -6.49
CA LYS A 3 -35.22 28.25 -6.38
C LYS A 3 -34.07 27.35 -6.87
N PRO A 4 -33.70 26.26 -6.15
CA PRO A 4 -32.65 25.35 -6.62
C PRO A 4 -33.05 24.77 -7.98
N LEU A 5 -32.05 24.45 -8.81
CA LEU A 5 -32.28 23.89 -10.14
C LEU A 5 -32.95 22.51 -10.03
N ASP A 6 -33.97 22.28 -10.87
CA ASP A 6 -34.50 20.93 -11.08
C ASP A 6 -33.52 20.06 -11.90
N PHE A 7 -33.74 18.74 -11.90
CA PHE A 7 -32.80 17.79 -12.49
C PHE A 7 -32.51 18.05 -13.97
N GLN A 8 -33.55 18.36 -14.76
CA GLN A 8 -33.36 18.69 -16.17
C GLN A 8 -32.59 20.01 -16.36
N SER A 9 -32.80 21.00 -15.50
CA SER A 9 -32.07 22.26 -15.56
C SER A 9 -30.60 22.11 -15.19
N ILE A 10 -30.27 21.18 -14.29
CA ILE A 10 -28.87 20.82 -13.98
C ILE A 10 -28.16 20.29 -15.23
N MET A 11 -28.78 19.35 -15.95
CA MET A 11 -28.23 18.81 -17.21
C MET A 11 -27.98 19.92 -18.24
N LEU A 12 -29.00 20.74 -18.50
CA LEU A 12 -28.90 21.85 -19.47
C LEU A 12 -27.85 22.90 -19.07
N ALA A 13 -27.69 23.18 -17.78
CA ALA A 13 -26.70 24.11 -17.28
C ALA A 13 -25.27 23.59 -17.50
N LEU A 14 -25.02 22.30 -17.28
CA LEU A 14 -23.72 21.67 -17.55
C LEU A 14 -23.42 21.60 -19.05
N GLU A 15 -24.39 21.19 -19.88
CA GLU A 15 -24.22 21.19 -21.35
C GLU A 15 -23.84 22.58 -21.86
N LYS A 16 -24.56 23.61 -21.40
CA LYS A 16 -24.27 25.00 -21.75
C LYS A 16 -22.89 25.43 -21.27
N PHE A 17 -22.56 25.18 -20.01
CA PHE A 17 -21.27 25.56 -19.44
C PHE A 17 -20.10 24.96 -20.22
N TRP A 18 -20.14 23.66 -20.50
CA TRP A 18 -19.05 22.97 -21.19
C TRP A 18 -19.00 23.32 -22.69
N ALA A 19 -20.15 23.57 -23.33
CA ALA A 19 -20.18 24.14 -24.68
C ALA A 19 -19.46 25.51 -24.74
N GLU A 20 -19.68 26.37 -23.75
CA GLU A 20 -18.98 27.67 -23.63
C GLU A 20 -17.46 27.51 -23.37
N LYS A 21 -17.02 26.36 -22.84
CA LYS A 21 -15.59 26.00 -22.71
C LYS A 21 -15.01 25.28 -23.94
N GLY A 22 -15.78 25.17 -25.01
CA GLY A 22 -15.32 24.60 -26.29
C GLY A 22 -15.48 23.08 -26.40
N CYS A 23 -16.28 22.45 -25.54
CA CYS A 23 -16.65 21.05 -25.72
C CYS A 23 -17.73 20.91 -26.80
N LEU A 24 -17.61 19.85 -27.61
CA LEU A 24 -18.73 19.35 -28.40
C LEU A 24 -19.77 18.73 -27.46
N VAL A 25 -21.05 19.12 -27.58
CA VAL A 25 -22.13 18.48 -26.82
C VAL A 25 -22.55 17.19 -27.54
N TRP A 26 -22.21 16.04 -26.97
CA TRP A 26 -22.54 14.73 -27.51
C TRP A 26 -23.86 14.22 -26.91
N GLN A 27 -24.32 13.04 -27.35
CA GLN A 27 -25.59 12.46 -26.91
C GLN A 27 -25.35 11.14 -26.16
N PRO A 28 -26.26 10.75 -25.24
CA PRO A 28 -26.30 9.42 -24.67
C PRO A 28 -26.12 8.33 -25.72
N TYR A 29 -25.35 7.30 -25.41
CA TYR A 29 -25.17 6.19 -26.34
C TYR A 29 -26.40 5.30 -26.37
N TYR A 30 -26.72 4.75 -27.54
CA TYR A 30 -27.99 4.06 -27.77
C TYR A 30 -28.01 2.61 -27.24
N THR A 31 -26.93 2.13 -26.62
CA THR A 31 -26.81 0.81 -25.98
C THR A 31 -26.46 0.97 -24.52
N GLN A 32 -26.80 -0.03 -23.70
CA GLN A 32 -26.49 -0.02 -22.27
C GLN A 32 -24.97 0.04 -22.05
N VAL A 33 -24.54 0.99 -21.23
CA VAL A 33 -23.16 1.17 -20.79
C VAL A 33 -23.13 1.36 -19.28
N GLY A 34 -22.05 0.91 -18.62
CA GLY A 34 -21.89 1.07 -17.16
C GLY A 34 -21.34 2.43 -16.73
N ALA A 35 -20.82 3.21 -17.68
CA ALA A 35 -20.27 4.55 -17.49
C ALA A 35 -20.12 5.30 -18.82
N GLY A 36 -20.07 6.64 -18.77
CA GLY A 36 -19.74 7.54 -19.87
C GLY A 36 -18.43 7.20 -20.57
N THR A 37 -17.47 6.63 -19.84
CA THR A 37 -16.19 6.15 -20.36
C THR A 37 -16.34 5.13 -21.49
N MET A 38 -17.38 4.30 -21.46
CA MET A 38 -17.59 3.22 -22.43
C MET A 38 -18.18 3.72 -23.77
N ASN A 39 -18.79 4.91 -23.79
CA ASN A 39 -19.28 5.53 -25.01
C ASN A 39 -18.10 5.74 -25.98
N PRO A 40 -18.24 5.45 -27.28
CA PRO A 40 -17.16 5.65 -28.26
C PRO A 40 -16.66 7.10 -28.32
N ALA A 41 -17.47 8.09 -27.91
CA ALA A 41 -17.05 9.48 -27.76
C ALA A 41 -16.01 9.70 -26.64
N THR A 42 -15.83 8.73 -25.74
CA THR A 42 -14.71 8.67 -24.80
C THR A 42 -13.74 7.58 -25.22
N TYR A 43 -14.13 6.30 -25.12
CA TYR A 43 -13.22 5.16 -25.24
C TYR A 43 -12.33 5.19 -26.49
N LEU A 44 -12.92 5.49 -27.65
CA LEU A 44 -12.17 5.55 -28.91
C LEU A 44 -11.46 6.89 -29.09
N ARG A 45 -12.10 8.00 -28.70
CA ARG A 45 -11.59 9.36 -28.96
C ARG A 45 -10.43 9.78 -28.06
N VAL A 46 -10.26 9.15 -26.90
CA VAL A 46 -9.05 9.34 -26.08
C VAL A 46 -7.81 8.77 -26.76
N LEU A 47 -7.96 7.84 -27.73
CA LEU A 47 -6.86 7.23 -28.46
C LEU A 47 -6.27 8.17 -29.54
N GLY A 48 -5.00 7.93 -29.88
CA GLY A 48 -4.30 8.65 -30.94
C GLY A 48 -4.01 10.13 -30.62
N PRO A 49 -3.41 10.86 -31.57
CA PRO A 49 -2.89 12.21 -31.33
C PRO A 49 -3.93 13.33 -31.51
N GLU A 50 -5.15 13.01 -31.98
CA GLU A 50 -6.16 14.02 -32.30
C GLU A 50 -6.71 14.68 -31.02
N PRO A 51 -6.86 16.02 -30.99
CA PRO A 51 -7.47 16.72 -29.87
C PRO A 51 -8.98 16.42 -29.81
N TRP A 52 -9.52 16.40 -28.60
CA TRP A 52 -10.93 16.05 -28.38
C TRP A 52 -11.46 16.62 -27.07
N ASN A 53 -12.41 17.55 -27.18
CA ASN A 53 -13.15 18.09 -26.04
C ASN A 53 -14.63 17.78 -26.25
N VAL A 54 -15.24 17.02 -25.34
CA VAL A 54 -16.64 16.58 -25.45
C VAL A 54 -17.32 16.60 -24.08
N ALA A 55 -18.62 16.89 -24.06
CA ALA A 55 -19.46 16.83 -22.87
C ALA A 55 -20.82 16.22 -23.21
N TYR A 56 -21.37 15.36 -22.34
CA TYR A 56 -22.67 14.71 -22.58
C TYR A 56 -23.27 14.07 -21.33
N VAL A 57 -24.59 13.88 -21.32
CA VAL A 57 -25.26 13.01 -20.36
C VAL A 57 -25.09 11.55 -20.79
N GLU A 58 -24.87 10.64 -19.85
CA GLU A 58 -24.84 9.19 -20.08
C GLU A 58 -25.67 8.43 -19.02
N PRO A 59 -26.86 7.92 -19.37
CA PRO A 59 -27.60 6.96 -18.55
C PRO A 59 -26.78 5.68 -18.40
N SER A 60 -26.25 5.47 -17.20
CA SER A 60 -25.32 4.40 -16.88
C SER A 60 -26.03 3.29 -16.10
N VAL A 61 -25.89 2.05 -16.58
CA VAL A 61 -26.59 0.87 -16.05
C VAL A 61 -25.59 -0.05 -15.35
N ARG A 62 -25.79 -0.24 -14.04
CA ARG A 62 -25.02 -1.10 -13.14
C ARG A 62 -25.95 -2.08 -12.44
N PRO A 63 -26.14 -3.30 -13.00
CA PRO A 63 -27.09 -4.29 -12.47
C PRO A 63 -26.95 -4.61 -10.98
N ASP A 64 -25.72 -4.68 -10.47
CA ASP A 64 -25.36 -4.97 -9.07
C ASP A 64 -25.68 -3.82 -8.10
N ASP A 65 -25.81 -2.60 -8.61
CA ASP A 65 -26.17 -1.42 -7.83
C ASP A 65 -27.68 -1.34 -7.52
N GLY A 66 -28.50 -2.20 -8.13
CA GLY A 66 -29.94 -2.23 -7.91
C GLY A 66 -30.34 -2.49 -6.45
N ARG A 67 -31.35 -1.78 -5.96
CA ARG A 67 -31.83 -1.91 -4.56
C ARG A 67 -33.35 -1.93 -4.46
N TYR A 68 -34.05 -2.38 -5.51
CA TYR A 68 -35.52 -2.42 -5.58
C TYR A 68 -36.18 -1.06 -5.32
N GLY A 69 -35.40 0.00 -5.51
CA GLY A 69 -35.79 1.37 -5.22
C GLY A 69 -35.97 1.64 -3.74
N GLU A 70 -35.45 0.82 -2.82
CA GLU A 70 -35.52 0.98 -1.36
C GLU A 70 -34.39 1.84 -0.78
N ASN A 71 -33.20 1.77 -1.37
CA ASN A 71 -32.05 2.59 -0.97
C ASN A 71 -32.24 4.06 -1.42
N PRO A 72 -31.84 5.07 -0.60
CA PRO A 72 -32.00 6.47 -0.96
C PRO A 72 -31.07 6.97 -2.08
N ASN A 73 -29.91 6.34 -2.29
CA ASN A 73 -28.81 6.87 -3.12
C ASN A 73 -28.25 5.88 -4.16
N ARG A 74 -28.68 4.61 -4.13
CA ARG A 74 -28.15 3.54 -4.97
C ARG A 74 -29.22 3.04 -5.94
N LEU A 75 -28.86 2.95 -7.22
CA LEU A 75 -29.78 2.72 -8.34
C LEU A 75 -29.11 1.80 -9.36
N GLN A 76 -29.88 0.90 -10.00
CA GLN A 76 -29.37 0.11 -11.12
C GLN A 76 -29.10 0.98 -12.36
N GLN A 77 -29.81 2.09 -12.52
CA GLN A 77 -29.55 3.09 -13.56
C GLN A 77 -29.49 4.48 -12.94
N HIS A 78 -28.43 5.21 -13.27
CA HIS A 78 -28.22 6.61 -12.87
C HIS A 78 -27.71 7.45 -14.05
N TYR A 79 -27.77 8.77 -13.95
CA TYR A 79 -27.33 9.68 -15.00
C TYR A 79 -25.97 10.27 -14.66
N GLN A 80 -24.97 9.93 -15.48
CA GLN A 80 -23.69 10.60 -15.45
C GLN A 80 -23.73 11.84 -16.34
N PHE A 81 -22.97 12.86 -15.98
CA PHE A 81 -22.53 13.86 -16.94
C PHE A 81 -21.04 13.65 -17.20
N GLN A 82 -20.69 13.36 -18.43
CA GLN A 82 -19.35 12.98 -18.85
C GLN A 82 -18.68 14.17 -19.54
N VAL A 83 -17.42 14.42 -19.22
CA VAL A 83 -16.56 15.39 -19.91
C VAL A 83 -15.21 14.76 -20.20
N ILE A 84 -14.74 14.92 -21.43
CA ILE A 84 -13.35 14.62 -21.81
C ILE A 84 -12.70 15.90 -22.31
N LEU A 85 -11.50 16.19 -21.78
CA LEU A 85 -10.62 17.27 -22.23
C LEU A 85 -9.31 16.65 -22.70
N LYS A 86 -9.01 16.76 -23.99
CA LYS A 86 -7.81 16.19 -24.60
C LYS A 86 -7.18 17.20 -25.56
N PRO A 87 -5.96 17.71 -25.25
CA PRO A 87 -5.13 17.41 -24.08
C PRO A 87 -5.62 18.07 -22.77
N ASP A 88 -4.93 17.82 -21.65
CA ASP A 88 -5.13 18.59 -20.39
C ASP A 88 -5.06 20.11 -20.65
N PRO A 89 -6.08 20.89 -20.24
CA PRO A 89 -6.07 22.35 -20.38
C PRO A 89 -5.11 23.07 -19.40
N GLY A 90 -4.55 22.37 -18.41
CA GLY A 90 -3.63 22.90 -17.40
C GLY A 90 -4.29 23.47 -16.14
N ASN A 91 -5.61 23.65 -16.16
CA ASN A 91 -6.46 24.06 -15.04
C ASN A 91 -7.81 23.29 -14.94
N PRO A 92 -7.85 21.96 -15.18
CA PRO A 92 -9.12 21.24 -15.30
C PRO A 92 -9.90 21.17 -13.98
N GLN A 93 -9.22 21.18 -12.82
CA GLN A 93 -9.87 21.28 -11.52
C GLN A 93 -10.56 22.63 -11.32
N GLU A 94 -9.96 23.74 -11.75
CA GLU A 94 -10.59 25.06 -11.69
C GLU A 94 -11.83 25.12 -12.60
N LEU A 95 -11.76 24.57 -13.82
CA LEU A 95 -12.92 24.48 -14.73
C LEU A 95 -14.05 23.65 -14.12
N TYR A 96 -13.73 22.52 -13.49
CA TYR A 96 -14.70 21.71 -12.76
C TYR A 96 -15.37 22.50 -11.63
N LEU A 97 -14.60 23.21 -10.80
CA LEU A 97 -15.14 23.98 -9.68
C LEU A 97 -16.03 25.14 -10.16
N ASP A 98 -15.67 25.79 -11.27
CA ASP A 98 -16.52 26.81 -11.89
C ASP A 98 -17.82 26.23 -12.47
N SER A 99 -17.82 24.96 -12.92
CA SER A 99 -19.04 24.28 -13.34
C SER A 99 -20.01 24.07 -12.17
N LEU A 100 -19.50 23.79 -10.95
CA LEU A 100 -20.35 23.67 -9.76
C LEU A 100 -20.95 25.02 -9.36
N LYS A 101 -20.19 26.11 -9.48
CA LYS A 101 -20.72 27.48 -9.29
C LYS A 101 -21.82 27.80 -10.28
N ALA A 102 -21.69 27.36 -11.54
CA ALA A 102 -22.74 27.54 -12.55
C ALA A 102 -24.05 26.81 -12.20
N LEU A 103 -23.98 25.76 -11.37
CA LEU A 103 -25.14 25.06 -10.80
C LEU A 103 -25.71 25.72 -9.54
N GLY A 104 -25.03 26.72 -8.99
CA GLY A 104 -25.40 27.40 -7.75
C GLY A 104 -24.77 26.83 -6.48
N ILE A 105 -23.79 25.92 -6.61
CA ILE A 105 -22.98 25.44 -5.48
C ILE A 105 -21.85 26.43 -5.26
N ASP A 106 -21.82 27.12 -4.13
CA ASP A 106 -20.70 27.99 -3.75
C ASP A 106 -19.65 27.17 -2.99
N PRO A 107 -18.47 26.90 -3.55
CA PRO A 107 -17.44 26.12 -2.87
C PRO A 107 -16.93 26.70 -1.55
N ALA A 108 -17.17 27.99 -1.26
CA ALA A 108 -16.85 28.58 0.05
C ALA A 108 -17.82 28.14 1.15
N GLU A 109 -19.04 27.76 0.79
CA GLU A 109 -20.09 27.30 1.71
C GLU A 109 -20.07 25.79 1.96
N HIS A 110 -19.27 25.04 1.20
CA HIS A 110 -19.19 23.58 1.23
C HIS A 110 -17.77 23.07 1.47
N ASP A 111 -17.63 21.82 1.90
CA ASP A 111 -16.35 21.12 1.97
C ASP A 111 -16.15 20.26 0.71
N ILE A 112 -15.42 20.82 -0.26
CA ILE A 112 -15.05 20.11 -1.50
C ILE A 112 -13.65 19.52 -1.38
N ARG A 113 -13.54 18.19 -1.45
CA ARG A 113 -12.27 17.46 -1.35
C ARG A 113 -11.99 16.63 -2.58
N PHE A 114 -10.73 16.59 -2.98
CA PHE A 114 -10.21 15.66 -3.98
C PHE A 114 -9.49 14.55 -3.23
N VAL A 115 -10.19 13.44 -3.01
CA VAL A 115 -9.68 12.29 -2.27
C VAL A 115 -9.11 11.29 -3.26
N GLU A 116 -7.92 10.74 -3.01
CA GLU A 116 -7.32 9.78 -3.92
C GLU A 116 -8.28 8.63 -4.23
N ASP A 117 -8.49 8.40 -5.52
CA ASP A 117 -9.00 7.17 -6.07
C ASP A 117 -8.40 6.94 -7.46
N ASN A 118 -7.76 5.79 -7.65
CA ASN A 118 -7.12 5.46 -8.92
C ASN A 118 -8.08 4.58 -9.73
N TRP A 119 -8.43 5.04 -10.92
CA TRP A 119 -9.41 4.36 -11.75
C TRP A 119 -8.76 3.34 -12.68
N GLU A 120 -9.32 2.13 -12.72
CA GLU A 120 -8.96 1.09 -13.66
C GLU A 120 -10.23 0.40 -14.17
N SER A 121 -10.32 0.20 -15.48
CA SER A 121 -11.30 -0.67 -16.11
C SER A 121 -10.59 -1.86 -16.75
N PRO A 122 -10.51 -3.01 -16.05
CA PRO A 122 -9.85 -4.19 -16.56
C PRO A 122 -10.48 -4.72 -17.84
N ALA A 123 -11.79 -4.55 -18.04
CA ALA A 123 -12.50 -5.00 -19.23
C ALA A 123 -12.10 -4.19 -20.48
N LEU A 124 -11.78 -2.90 -20.32
CA LEU A 124 -11.44 -2.00 -21.42
C LEU A 124 -9.93 -1.80 -21.61
N GLY A 125 -9.10 -2.37 -20.71
CA GLY A 125 -7.65 -2.16 -20.71
C GLY A 125 -7.28 -0.68 -20.51
N ALA A 126 -8.11 0.06 -19.77
CA ALA A 126 -7.98 1.48 -19.53
C ALA A 126 -7.68 1.76 -18.06
N TRP A 127 -6.80 2.70 -17.79
CA TRP A 127 -6.47 3.11 -16.42
C TRP A 127 -5.96 4.55 -16.37
N GLY A 128 -6.11 5.17 -15.21
CA GLY A 128 -5.67 6.53 -14.93
C GLY A 128 -5.52 6.78 -13.43
N LEU A 129 -4.87 7.89 -13.10
CA LEU A 129 -4.77 8.38 -11.73
C LEU A 129 -5.70 9.56 -11.56
N GLY A 130 -6.23 9.75 -10.36
CA GLY A 130 -7.15 10.85 -10.12
C GLY A 130 -7.71 10.88 -8.70
N TRP A 131 -8.97 11.32 -8.62
CA TRP A 131 -9.70 11.54 -7.38
C TRP A 131 -11.17 11.22 -7.50
N GLU A 132 -11.73 10.75 -6.40
CA GLU A 132 -13.12 11.00 -6.06
C GLU A 132 -13.25 12.44 -5.52
N VAL A 133 -14.23 13.19 -6.02
CA VAL A 133 -14.53 14.53 -5.51
C VAL A 133 -15.73 14.47 -4.58
N TRP A 134 -15.50 14.82 -3.32
CA TRP A 134 -16.52 14.81 -2.27
C TRP A 134 -17.02 16.23 -2.02
N LEU A 135 -18.34 16.39 -1.93
CA LEU A 135 -19.05 17.60 -1.50
C LEU A 135 -19.75 17.27 -0.19
N ASP A 136 -19.29 17.85 0.92
CA ASP A 136 -19.85 17.61 2.26
C ASP A 136 -19.92 16.10 2.62
N GLY A 137 -18.86 15.37 2.27
CA GLY A 137 -18.76 13.92 2.47
C GLY A 137 -19.39 13.07 1.35
N GLN A 138 -20.25 13.65 0.50
CA GLN A 138 -20.88 12.93 -0.60
C GLN A 138 -19.99 12.98 -1.84
N GLU A 139 -19.53 11.82 -2.30
CA GLU A 139 -18.85 11.71 -3.58
C GLU A 139 -19.79 12.10 -4.72
N ILE A 140 -19.50 13.20 -5.42
CA ILE A 140 -20.33 13.75 -6.50
C ILE A 140 -19.71 13.60 -7.89
N THR A 141 -18.39 13.35 -7.99
CA THR A 141 -17.68 13.31 -9.27
C THR A 141 -16.47 12.38 -9.19
N GLN A 142 -16.22 11.62 -10.25
CA GLN A 142 -14.93 10.97 -10.50
C GLN A 142 -14.08 11.84 -11.44
N PHE A 143 -12.82 12.06 -11.09
CA PHE A 143 -11.88 12.85 -11.88
C PHE A 143 -10.66 11.99 -12.22
N THR A 144 -10.36 11.76 -13.51
CA THR A 144 -9.33 10.80 -13.93
C THR A 144 -8.45 11.36 -15.04
N TYR A 145 -7.13 11.23 -14.91
CA TYR A 145 -6.19 11.44 -16.01
C TYR A 145 -5.82 10.10 -16.64
N PHE A 146 -6.37 9.82 -17.81
CA PHE A 146 -6.09 8.59 -18.52
C PHE A 146 -4.60 8.49 -18.88
N GLN A 147 -3.97 7.38 -18.49
CA GLN A 147 -2.62 7.02 -18.90
C GLN A 147 -2.65 6.03 -20.06
N GLN A 148 -3.69 5.20 -20.10
CA GLN A 148 -3.87 4.15 -21.10
C GLN A 148 -5.36 3.92 -21.37
N ALA A 149 -5.69 3.55 -22.61
CA ALA A 149 -6.99 3.00 -22.99
C ALA A 149 -6.81 1.90 -24.03
N GLY A 150 -7.56 0.79 -23.93
CA GLY A 150 -7.45 -0.31 -24.88
C GLY A 150 -6.06 -0.95 -24.96
N GLY A 151 -5.27 -0.92 -23.87
CA GLY A 151 -3.88 -1.37 -23.90
C GLY A 151 -2.88 -0.36 -24.50
N ILE A 152 -3.36 0.78 -25.02
CA ILE A 152 -2.54 1.78 -25.71
C ILE A 152 -2.23 2.94 -24.77
N VAL A 153 -0.94 3.24 -24.61
CA VAL A 153 -0.46 4.40 -23.87
C VAL A 153 -0.90 5.68 -24.59
N LEU A 154 -1.57 6.58 -23.87
CA LEU A 154 -2.09 7.81 -24.48
C LEU A 154 -0.99 8.86 -24.66
N ASP A 155 -1.07 9.56 -25.80
CA ASP A 155 -0.29 10.75 -26.11
C ASP A 155 -1.05 11.62 -27.14
N PRO A 156 -1.60 12.78 -26.73
CA PRO A 156 -1.58 13.32 -25.38
C PRO A 156 -2.53 12.58 -24.41
N ASN A 157 -2.30 12.73 -23.11
CA ASN A 157 -3.21 12.27 -22.08
C ASN A 157 -4.55 13.05 -22.13
N ALA A 158 -5.63 12.38 -21.73
CA ALA A 158 -6.97 12.97 -21.63
C ALA A 158 -7.38 13.09 -20.16
N VAL A 159 -8.12 14.15 -19.84
CA VAL A 159 -8.77 14.35 -18.54
C VAL A 159 -10.22 13.98 -18.67
N GLU A 160 -10.68 13.10 -17.80
CA GLU A 160 -12.07 12.69 -17.63
C GLU A 160 -12.65 13.30 -16.36
N ILE A 161 -13.84 13.90 -16.48
CA ILE A 161 -14.62 14.43 -15.38
C ILE A 161 -16.02 13.84 -15.49
N THR A 162 -16.41 13.03 -14.52
CA THR A 162 -17.66 12.25 -14.53
C THR A 162 -18.50 12.63 -13.33
N TYR A 163 -19.54 13.43 -13.53
CA TYR A 163 -20.44 13.90 -12.48
C TYR A 163 -21.55 12.87 -12.24
N GLY A 164 -21.86 12.59 -10.97
CA GLY A 164 -23.07 11.86 -10.57
C GLY A 164 -24.23 12.82 -10.34
N LEU A 165 -25.11 12.96 -11.34
CA LEU A 165 -26.12 14.02 -11.36
C LEU A 165 -27.14 13.92 -10.22
N GLU A 166 -27.56 12.72 -9.85
CA GLU A 166 -28.52 12.51 -8.77
C GLU A 166 -27.95 12.97 -7.43
N ARG A 167 -26.67 12.71 -7.17
CA ARG A 167 -26.00 13.12 -5.93
C ARG A 167 -25.87 14.64 -5.86
N ILE A 168 -25.49 15.28 -6.97
CA ILE A 168 -25.47 16.74 -7.09
C ILE A 168 -26.87 17.33 -6.86
N ALA A 169 -27.91 16.73 -7.45
CA ALA A 169 -29.29 17.19 -7.28
C ALA A 169 -29.81 17.00 -5.85
N ILE A 170 -29.45 15.90 -5.19
CA ILE A 170 -29.76 15.64 -3.77
C ILE A 170 -29.21 16.77 -2.89
N ALA A 171 -27.93 17.12 -3.08
CA ALA A 171 -27.29 18.20 -2.35
C ALA A 171 -27.92 19.57 -2.67
N LEU A 172 -28.11 19.90 -3.96
CA LEU A 172 -28.65 21.19 -4.41
C LEU A 172 -30.10 21.43 -3.99
N GLN A 173 -30.94 20.39 -4.06
CA GLN A 173 -32.36 20.49 -3.73
C GLN A 173 -32.63 20.22 -2.24
N ASN A 174 -31.60 19.83 -1.48
CA ASN A 174 -31.67 19.47 -0.06
C ASN A 174 -32.76 18.43 0.22
N VAL A 175 -32.76 17.35 -0.57
CA VAL A 175 -33.66 16.20 -0.44
C VAL A 175 -32.92 14.99 0.10
N ARG A 176 -33.63 13.98 0.61
CA ARG A 176 -32.98 12.85 1.33
C ARG A 176 -32.90 11.56 0.54
N SER A 177 -33.50 11.55 -0.65
CA SER A 177 -33.56 10.37 -1.50
C SER A 177 -33.70 10.79 -2.95
N PHE A 178 -33.17 9.97 -3.85
CA PHE A 178 -33.38 10.13 -5.29
C PHE A 178 -34.86 10.28 -5.65
N ARG A 179 -35.79 9.64 -4.91
CA ARG A 179 -37.23 9.68 -5.20
C ARG A 179 -37.84 11.08 -5.06
N GLU A 180 -37.23 11.90 -4.22
CA GLU A 180 -37.70 13.24 -3.86
C GLU A 180 -37.14 14.33 -4.78
N ILE A 181 -36.10 14.01 -5.57
CA ILE A 181 -35.51 14.94 -6.55
C ILE A 181 -36.62 15.45 -7.46
N GLN A 182 -36.78 16.76 -7.54
CA GLN A 182 -37.60 17.42 -8.55
C GLN A 182 -36.92 17.27 -9.89
N TRP A 183 -37.53 16.49 -10.78
CA TRP A 183 -37.07 16.31 -12.14
C TRP A 183 -37.38 17.55 -12.98
N SER A 184 -38.60 18.06 -12.81
CA SER A 184 -39.15 19.28 -13.41
C SER A 184 -40.08 19.95 -12.39
N ALA A 185 -40.77 21.02 -12.79
CA ALA A 185 -41.72 21.71 -11.90
C ALA A 185 -42.88 20.81 -11.40
N ASP A 186 -43.30 19.81 -12.18
CA ASP A 186 -44.51 19.00 -11.92
C ASP A 186 -44.23 17.52 -11.68
N ARG A 187 -42.96 17.10 -11.69
CA ARG A 187 -42.57 15.68 -11.61
C ARG A 187 -41.35 15.46 -10.74
N THR A 188 -41.41 14.42 -9.91
CA THR A 188 -40.24 13.92 -9.19
C THR A 188 -39.53 12.81 -9.95
N TYR A 189 -38.25 12.61 -9.68
CA TYR A 189 -37.49 11.48 -10.21
C TYR A 189 -38.11 10.14 -9.78
N GLY A 190 -38.69 10.06 -8.56
CA GLY A 190 -39.41 8.87 -8.11
C GLY A 190 -40.61 8.52 -9.00
N GLU A 191 -41.37 9.51 -9.46
CA GLU A 191 -42.47 9.29 -10.40
C GLU A 191 -41.98 8.83 -11.78
N VAL A 192 -40.77 9.24 -12.18
CA VAL A 192 -40.18 8.91 -13.49
C VAL A 192 -39.52 7.53 -13.50
N ASN A 193 -38.74 7.18 -12.47
CA ASN A 193 -37.78 6.07 -12.54
C ASN A 193 -37.97 4.97 -11.47
N LEU A 194 -38.80 5.17 -10.43
CA LEU A 194 -38.90 4.18 -9.33
C LEU A 194 -39.42 2.82 -9.81
N GLN A 195 -40.37 2.79 -10.75
CA GLN A 195 -40.89 1.53 -11.28
C GLN A 195 -39.81 0.78 -12.07
N ALA A 196 -39.04 1.48 -12.89
CA ALA A 196 -37.95 0.89 -13.66
C ALA A 196 -36.86 0.31 -12.74
N GLU A 197 -36.49 1.02 -11.67
CA GLU A 197 -35.54 0.54 -10.67
C GLU A 197 -36.00 -0.78 -10.02
N ARG A 198 -37.28 -0.90 -9.67
CA ARG A 198 -37.87 -2.11 -9.09
C ARG A 198 -37.85 -3.29 -10.05
N GLU A 199 -38.32 -3.07 -11.28
CA GLU A 199 -38.43 -4.12 -12.28
C GLU A 199 -37.06 -4.63 -12.73
N HIS A 200 -36.10 -3.73 -12.97
CA HIS A 200 -34.75 -4.10 -13.36
C HIS A 200 -33.99 -4.77 -12.22
N SER A 201 -34.11 -4.30 -10.97
CA SER A 201 -33.55 -5.00 -9.80
C SER A 201 -34.05 -6.43 -9.74
N LYS A 202 -35.37 -6.63 -9.80
CA LYS A 202 -35.96 -7.97 -9.82
C LYS A 202 -35.45 -8.81 -11.00
N TYR A 203 -35.34 -8.23 -12.18
CA TYR A 203 -34.79 -8.93 -13.33
C TYR A 203 -33.35 -9.38 -13.09
N TYR A 204 -32.46 -8.47 -12.70
CA TYR A 204 -31.04 -8.76 -12.54
C TYR A 204 -30.73 -9.69 -11.37
N PHE A 205 -31.47 -9.63 -10.27
CA PHE A 205 -31.20 -10.48 -9.11
C PHE A 205 -31.95 -11.81 -9.16
N GLU A 206 -33.15 -11.88 -9.76
CA GLU A 206 -34.03 -13.04 -9.61
C GLU A 206 -34.37 -13.74 -10.93
N ILE A 207 -34.67 -12.99 -11.99
CA ILE A 207 -35.35 -13.52 -13.19
C ILE A 207 -34.39 -13.83 -14.35
N ALA A 208 -33.29 -13.10 -14.47
CA ALA A 208 -32.33 -13.26 -15.55
C ALA A 208 -31.85 -14.72 -15.67
N ASP A 209 -32.03 -15.29 -16.85
CA ASP A 209 -31.71 -16.68 -17.16
C ASP A 209 -30.23 -16.81 -17.52
N VAL A 210 -29.51 -17.53 -16.67
CA VAL A 210 -28.05 -17.65 -16.74
C VAL A 210 -27.59 -18.31 -18.04
N ASP A 211 -28.25 -19.38 -18.49
CA ASP A 211 -27.83 -20.14 -19.67
C ASP A 211 -28.05 -19.32 -20.94
N ARG A 212 -29.18 -18.62 -21.06
CA ARG A 212 -29.43 -17.72 -22.19
C ARG A 212 -28.46 -16.55 -22.22
N LEU A 213 -28.16 -15.94 -21.08
CA LEU A 213 -27.18 -14.84 -21.01
C LEU A 213 -25.77 -15.31 -21.42
N ARG A 214 -25.36 -16.53 -21.04
CA ARG A 214 -24.11 -17.13 -21.50
C ARG A 214 -24.08 -17.33 -23.02
N GLN A 215 -25.19 -17.81 -23.59
CA GLN A 215 -25.33 -17.94 -25.04
C GLN A 215 -25.24 -16.57 -25.74
N MET A 216 -25.94 -15.56 -25.22
CA MET A 216 -25.91 -14.19 -25.76
C MET A 216 -24.50 -13.61 -25.71
N TYR A 217 -23.77 -13.78 -24.60
CA TYR A 217 -22.39 -13.31 -24.47
C TYR A 217 -21.50 -13.87 -25.59
N ASN A 218 -21.57 -15.18 -25.83
CA ASN A 218 -20.77 -15.84 -26.87
C ASN A 218 -21.17 -15.39 -28.28
N LEU A 219 -22.47 -15.16 -28.53
CA LEU A 219 -22.94 -14.64 -29.82
C LEU A 219 -22.48 -13.20 -30.05
N PHE A 220 -22.54 -12.34 -29.03
CA PHE A 220 -22.04 -10.96 -29.14
C PHE A 220 -20.52 -10.93 -29.36
N GLU A 221 -19.77 -11.79 -28.69
CA GLU A 221 -18.33 -11.92 -28.93
C GLU A 221 -18.04 -12.30 -30.39
N ALA A 222 -18.72 -13.31 -30.93
CA ALA A 222 -18.54 -13.75 -32.31
C ALA A 222 -18.87 -12.64 -33.33
N GLU A 223 -19.91 -11.83 -33.07
CA GLU A 223 -20.25 -10.68 -33.92
C GLU A 223 -19.22 -9.54 -33.82
N ALA A 224 -18.61 -9.33 -32.64
CA ALA A 224 -17.49 -8.40 -32.50
C ALA A 224 -16.29 -8.84 -33.33
N GLU A 225 -15.97 -10.14 -33.31
CA GLU A 225 -14.90 -10.71 -34.13
C GLU A 225 -15.17 -10.57 -35.62
N ALA A 226 -16.36 -10.95 -36.09
CA ALA A 226 -16.76 -10.83 -37.47
C ALA A 226 -16.70 -9.36 -37.96
N SER A 227 -17.09 -8.41 -37.12
CA SER A 227 -16.99 -6.98 -37.41
C SER A 227 -15.52 -6.54 -37.54
N LEU A 228 -14.64 -6.98 -36.64
CA LEU A 228 -13.20 -6.66 -36.70
C LEU A 228 -12.53 -7.25 -37.95
N GLU A 229 -12.89 -8.47 -38.35
CA GLU A 229 -12.37 -9.11 -39.57
C GLU A 229 -12.70 -8.31 -40.84
N GLN A 230 -13.82 -7.59 -40.85
CA GLN A 230 -14.22 -6.70 -41.94
C GLN A 230 -13.71 -5.25 -41.76
N GLY A 231 -12.93 -4.98 -40.72
CA GLY A 231 -12.46 -3.62 -40.40
C GLY A 231 -13.57 -2.67 -39.91
N LEU A 232 -14.68 -3.19 -39.39
CA LEU A 232 -15.82 -2.39 -38.90
C LEU A 232 -15.67 -2.12 -37.40
N VAL A 233 -14.90 -1.08 -37.05
CA VAL A 233 -14.52 -0.76 -35.66
C VAL A 233 -15.71 -0.38 -34.78
N LEU A 234 -16.62 0.49 -35.24
CA LEU A 234 -17.75 0.95 -34.42
C LEU A 234 -18.74 -0.20 -34.12
N PRO A 235 -19.18 -1.01 -35.11
CA PRO A 235 -19.99 -2.20 -34.81
C PRO A 235 -19.29 -3.20 -33.87
N ALA A 236 -17.99 -3.41 -34.03
CA ALA A 236 -17.23 -4.26 -33.11
C ALA A 236 -17.28 -3.73 -31.67
N HIS A 237 -17.10 -2.41 -31.48
CA HIS A 237 -17.23 -1.76 -30.18
C HIS A 237 -18.61 -1.95 -29.58
N ASP A 238 -19.68 -1.80 -30.37
CA ASP A 238 -21.06 -2.00 -29.89
C ASP A 238 -21.29 -3.40 -29.32
N TYR A 239 -20.70 -4.42 -29.94
CA TYR A 239 -20.78 -5.79 -29.43
C TYR A 239 -19.91 -6.02 -28.20
N VAL A 240 -18.77 -5.35 -28.06
CA VAL A 240 -18.01 -5.33 -26.80
C VAL A 240 -18.85 -4.75 -25.65
N LEU A 241 -19.60 -3.67 -25.89
CA LEU A 241 -20.51 -3.09 -24.89
C LEU A 241 -21.60 -4.08 -24.47
N LYS A 242 -22.19 -4.81 -25.42
CA LYS A 242 -23.19 -5.85 -25.14
C LYS A 242 -22.60 -7.03 -24.36
N CYS A 243 -21.38 -7.46 -24.67
CA CYS A 243 -20.66 -8.45 -23.86
C CYS A 243 -20.48 -7.95 -22.42
N SER A 244 -20.07 -6.70 -22.25
CA SER A 244 -19.85 -6.09 -20.92
C SER A 244 -21.14 -6.03 -20.11
N HIS A 245 -22.24 -5.56 -20.69
CA HIS A 245 -23.52 -5.49 -19.97
C HIS A 245 -24.06 -6.88 -19.64
N THR A 246 -23.95 -7.84 -20.57
CA THR A 246 -24.34 -9.24 -20.35
C THR A 246 -23.53 -9.88 -19.23
N PHE A 247 -22.22 -9.61 -19.19
CA PHE A 247 -21.35 -10.03 -18.09
C PHE A 247 -21.81 -9.45 -16.76
N ASN A 248 -22.12 -8.15 -16.68
CA ASN A 248 -22.57 -7.53 -15.43
C ASN A 248 -23.85 -8.22 -14.91
N ILE A 249 -24.81 -8.55 -15.77
CA ILE A 249 -26.02 -9.27 -15.36
C ILE A 249 -25.68 -10.68 -14.82
N LEU A 250 -24.79 -11.41 -15.50
CA LEU A 250 -24.34 -12.73 -15.05
C LEU A 250 -23.65 -12.66 -13.68
N ASP A 251 -22.85 -11.61 -13.46
CA ASP A 251 -22.14 -11.37 -12.21
C ASP A 251 -23.14 -11.05 -11.08
N THR A 252 -24.13 -10.18 -11.34
CA THR A 252 -25.21 -9.87 -10.40
C THR A 252 -26.08 -11.07 -10.05
N ARG A 253 -26.29 -12.01 -10.99
CA ARG A 253 -26.97 -13.28 -10.73
C ARG A 253 -26.14 -14.25 -9.87
N GLY A 254 -24.90 -13.89 -9.51
CA GLY A 254 -23.97 -14.77 -8.78
C GLY A 254 -23.54 -15.98 -9.61
N ALA A 255 -23.69 -15.91 -10.94
CA ALA A 255 -23.50 -17.05 -11.82
C ALA A 255 -22.06 -17.19 -12.35
N VAL A 256 -21.18 -16.23 -12.03
CA VAL A 256 -19.80 -16.16 -12.52
C VAL A 256 -18.84 -16.42 -11.37
N GLY A 257 -18.14 -17.56 -11.41
CA GLY A 257 -17.07 -17.85 -10.45
C GLY A 257 -15.82 -16.99 -10.70
N VAL A 258 -14.91 -16.92 -9.73
CA VAL A 258 -13.70 -16.06 -9.81
C VAL A 258 -12.81 -16.36 -11.04
N THR A 259 -12.58 -17.64 -11.35
CA THR A 259 -11.78 -18.04 -12.53
C THR A 259 -12.47 -17.71 -13.84
N GLU A 260 -13.78 -17.90 -13.89
CA GLU A 260 -14.59 -17.56 -15.05
C GLU A 260 -14.64 -16.05 -15.27
N ARG A 261 -14.78 -15.27 -14.20
CA ARG A 261 -14.72 -13.80 -14.23
C ARG A 261 -13.43 -13.33 -14.90
N GLN A 262 -12.29 -13.91 -14.51
CA GLN A 262 -11.00 -13.61 -15.13
C GLN A 262 -10.96 -13.99 -16.62
N ALA A 263 -11.52 -15.14 -17.01
CA ALA A 263 -11.57 -15.57 -18.40
C ALA A 263 -12.45 -14.64 -19.26
N LEU A 264 -13.64 -14.28 -18.78
CA LEU A 264 -14.55 -13.34 -19.47
C LEU A 264 -13.93 -11.94 -19.59
N PHE A 265 -13.28 -11.44 -18.55
CA PHE A 265 -12.55 -10.17 -18.63
C PHE A 265 -11.37 -10.24 -19.60
N SER A 266 -10.63 -11.35 -19.64
CA SER A 266 -9.52 -11.51 -20.59
C SER A 266 -10.00 -11.47 -22.04
N ARG A 267 -11.13 -12.13 -22.33
CA ARG A 267 -11.77 -12.13 -23.66
C ARG A 267 -12.25 -10.75 -24.08
N MET A 268 -13.01 -10.07 -23.22
CA MET A 268 -13.47 -8.69 -23.48
C MET A 268 -12.30 -7.71 -23.64
N ARG A 269 -11.27 -7.84 -22.80
CA ARG A 269 -10.07 -7.00 -22.88
C ARG A 269 -9.33 -7.17 -24.20
N ASP A 270 -9.23 -8.41 -24.70
CA ASP A 270 -8.61 -8.66 -25.99
C ASP A 270 -9.39 -8.02 -27.14
N LEU A 271 -10.72 -8.19 -27.16
CA LEU A 271 -11.59 -7.53 -28.13
C LEU A 271 -11.47 -6.01 -28.07
N ALA A 272 -11.56 -5.43 -26.87
CA ALA A 272 -11.45 -3.99 -26.66
C ALA A 272 -10.10 -3.45 -27.16
N ARG A 273 -9.00 -4.16 -26.87
CA ARG A 273 -7.66 -3.83 -27.39
C ARG A 273 -7.62 -3.86 -28.92
N ARG A 274 -8.14 -4.92 -29.56
CA ARG A 274 -8.19 -5.04 -31.03
C ARG A 274 -9.04 -3.93 -31.66
N VAL A 275 -10.16 -3.56 -31.04
CA VAL A 275 -10.99 -2.41 -31.44
C VAL A 275 -10.18 -1.11 -31.37
N ALA A 276 -9.46 -0.88 -30.27
CA ALA A 276 -8.63 0.31 -30.09
C ALA A 276 -7.48 0.39 -31.12
N GLU A 277 -6.78 -0.72 -31.37
CA GLU A 277 -5.73 -0.82 -32.39
C GLU A 277 -6.26 -0.54 -33.79
N ALA A 278 -7.38 -1.18 -34.15
CA ALA A 278 -8.03 -0.96 -35.45
C ALA A 278 -8.55 0.48 -35.61
N TYR A 279 -9.09 1.08 -34.54
CA TYR A 279 -9.50 2.48 -34.53
C TYR A 279 -8.32 3.41 -34.86
N VAL A 280 -7.20 3.28 -34.12
CA VAL A 280 -6.02 4.13 -34.33
C VAL A 280 -5.46 3.94 -35.73
N ALA A 281 -5.40 2.70 -36.23
CA ALA A 281 -4.96 2.40 -37.59
C ALA A 281 -5.83 3.12 -38.64
N GLN A 282 -7.16 3.05 -38.52
CA GLN A 282 -8.08 3.76 -39.41
C GLN A 282 -7.89 5.29 -39.36
N ARG A 283 -7.72 5.85 -38.15
CA ARG A 283 -7.46 7.29 -38.02
C ARG A 283 -6.13 7.69 -38.65
N GLN A 284 -5.11 6.84 -38.53
CA GLN A 284 -3.80 7.05 -39.14
C GLN A 284 -3.85 6.97 -40.66
N GLU A 285 -4.58 6.01 -41.24
CA GLU A 285 -4.80 5.90 -42.69
C GLU A 285 -5.50 7.14 -43.27
N LEU A 286 -6.43 7.72 -42.51
CA LEU A 286 -7.07 9.00 -42.83
C LEU A 286 -6.17 10.22 -42.59
N GLY A 287 -4.92 10.02 -42.14
CA GLY A 287 -3.96 11.08 -41.87
C GLY A 287 -4.26 11.92 -40.64
N PHE A 288 -5.01 11.39 -39.66
CA PHE A 288 -5.50 12.13 -38.47
C PHE A 288 -6.21 13.44 -38.86
N PRO A 289 -7.43 13.36 -39.44
CA PRO A 289 -8.09 14.51 -40.08
C PRO A 289 -8.43 15.68 -39.15
N TRP A 290 -8.38 15.49 -37.83
CA TRP A 290 -8.54 16.56 -36.84
C TRP A 290 -7.22 17.17 -36.36
N GLY A 291 -6.13 16.85 -37.07
CA GLY A 291 -4.79 17.30 -36.75
C GLY A 291 -4.21 16.57 -35.55
N LYS A 292 -2.98 16.94 -35.19
CA LYS A 292 -2.37 16.52 -33.92
C LYS A 292 -2.63 17.60 -32.90
N ALA A 293 -2.90 17.20 -31.66
CA ALA A 293 -3.05 18.13 -30.56
C ALA A 293 -1.77 18.98 -30.45
N ASP A 294 -1.88 20.28 -30.70
CA ASP A 294 -0.77 21.21 -30.58
C ASP A 294 -0.68 21.69 -29.13
N SER A 295 -0.14 20.84 -28.26
CA SER A 295 -0.01 21.10 -26.82
C SER A 295 0.79 22.39 -26.51
N ALA A 296 1.65 22.81 -27.44
CA ALA A 296 2.41 24.05 -27.37
C ALA A 296 1.54 25.30 -27.40
N SER A 297 0.31 25.22 -27.93
CA SER A 297 -0.59 26.37 -28.06
C SER A 297 -1.41 26.63 -26.78
N ILE A 298 -1.70 25.61 -25.97
CA ILE A 298 -2.54 25.71 -24.75
C ILE A 298 -1.72 26.28 -23.58
N ASN A 299 -0.44 25.92 -23.47
CA ASN A 299 0.50 26.58 -22.53
C ASN A 299 1.05 27.93 -23.04
N SER A 300 0.76 28.33 -24.29
CA SER A 300 1.29 29.57 -24.87
C SER A 300 0.72 30.84 -24.21
N GLN A 301 -0.41 30.76 -23.50
CA GLN A 301 -0.96 31.91 -22.76
C GLN A 301 -0.12 32.32 -21.53
N LYS A 302 0.88 31.53 -21.14
CA LYS A 302 2.00 32.00 -20.33
C LYS A 302 3.30 31.35 -20.82
N LYS A 303 3.78 31.68 -22.03
CA LYS A 303 5.23 31.72 -22.26
C LYS A 303 5.80 32.80 -21.34
N THR A 304 5.95 32.47 -20.06
CA THR A 304 6.61 33.32 -19.07
C THR A 304 7.99 33.60 -19.63
N SER A 305 8.29 34.86 -19.92
CA SER A 305 9.62 35.31 -20.31
C SER A 305 10.63 34.64 -19.38
N VAL A 306 11.69 34.03 -19.92
CA VAL A 306 12.78 33.47 -19.12
C VAL A 306 13.19 34.53 -18.10
N ILE A 307 12.79 34.33 -16.83
CA ILE A 307 13.15 35.25 -15.76
C ILE A 307 14.64 35.01 -15.59
N ALA A 308 15.45 35.98 -16.00
CA ALA A 308 16.88 35.92 -15.72
C ALA A 308 17.09 36.09 -14.21
N LEU A 309 18.13 35.45 -13.67
CA LEU A 309 18.53 35.65 -12.29
C LEU A 309 18.80 37.14 -12.06
N ASP A 310 18.07 37.79 -11.16
CA ASP A 310 18.23 39.22 -10.89
C ASP A 310 19.48 39.44 -10.03
N ALA A 311 20.59 39.81 -10.68
CA ALA A 311 21.86 40.05 -10.01
C ALA A 311 21.78 41.17 -8.96
N ALA A 312 20.87 42.13 -9.09
CA ALA A 312 20.70 43.22 -8.13
C ALA A 312 20.06 42.76 -6.81
N LYS A 313 19.41 41.60 -6.82
CA LYS A 313 18.81 40.98 -5.62
C LYS A 313 19.64 39.84 -5.07
N ALA A 314 20.82 39.56 -5.63
CA ALA A 314 21.69 38.49 -5.16
C ALA A 314 22.05 38.70 -3.68
N PRO A 315 22.00 37.66 -2.84
CA PRO A 315 22.33 37.78 -1.43
C PRO A 315 23.81 38.13 -1.25
N GLU A 316 24.12 39.07 -0.36
CA GLU A 316 25.50 39.42 0.03
C GLU A 316 25.93 38.75 1.35
N LYS A 317 24.95 38.28 2.12
CA LYS A 317 25.10 37.59 3.41
C LYS A 317 24.28 36.29 3.40
N PRO A 318 24.47 35.38 4.36
CA PRO A 318 23.61 34.19 4.46
C PRO A 318 22.13 34.57 4.59
N GLU A 319 21.28 33.95 3.79
CA GLU A 319 19.84 34.25 3.66
C GLU A 319 19.02 32.95 3.65
N THR A 320 17.72 33.06 3.89
CA THR A 320 16.80 31.92 3.85
C THR A 320 16.55 31.48 2.40
N LEU A 321 16.73 30.18 2.12
CA LEU A 321 16.29 29.54 0.89
C LEU A 321 14.89 28.94 1.09
N LEU A 322 14.00 29.16 0.13
CA LEU A 322 12.66 28.59 0.07
C LEU A 322 12.46 27.87 -1.27
N LEU A 323 11.96 26.65 -1.22
CA LEU A 323 11.39 25.91 -2.34
C LEU A 323 9.98 25.46 -1.98
N GLU A 324 8.98 25.86 -2.76
CA GLU A 324 7.63 25.29 -2.76
C GLU A 324 7.39 24.56 -4.08
N ILE A 325 6.96 23.31 -3.98
CA ILE A 325 6.50 22.47 -5.09
C ILE A 325 4.98 22.38 -4.97
N GLY A 326 4.26 23.09 -5.84
CA GLY A 326 2.80 23.13 -5.85
C GLY A 326 2.19 22.10 -6.77
N THR A 327 1.23 21.34 -6.25
CA THR A 327 0.62 20.20 -6.91
C THR A 327 -0.91 20.26 -6.85
N GLU A 328 -1.59 19.48 -7.68
CA GLU A 328 -2.92 18.98 -7.32
C GLU A 328 -2.84 18.02 -6.11
N GLU A 329 -3.95 17.70 -5.45
CA GLU A 329 -3.98 16.96 -4.19
C GLU A 329 -3.24 15.62 -4.24
N LEU A 330 -2.11 15.55 -3.56
CA LEU A 330 -1.35 14.33 -3.35
C LEU A 330 -2.13 13.38 -2.44
N PRO A 331 -2.03 12.07 -2.70
CA PRO A 331 -2.35 11.04 -1.71
C PRO A 331 -1.65 11.28 -0.37
N ALA A 332 -2.32 10.92 0.73
CA ALA A 332 -1.76 11.09 2.07
C ALA A 332 -0.41 10.36 2.25
N ALA A 333 -0.28 9.16 1.68
CA ALA A 333 0.97 8.39 1.71
C ALA A 333 2.06 9.03 0.84
N ASP A 334 1.73 9.45 -0.38
CA ASP A 334 2.68 10.09 -1.30
C ASP A 334 3.23 11.41 -0.73
N LEU A 335 2.39 12.18 -0.04
CA LEU A 335 2.83 13.38 0.69
C LEU A 335 3.90 13.00 1.73
N GLN A 336 3.64 12.01 2.58
CA GLN A 336 4.61 11.56 3.60
C GLN A 336 5.92 11.07 2.96
N PHE A 337 5.84 10.26 1.90
CA PHE A 337 7.01 9.75 1.19
C PHE A 337 7.83 10.87 0.54
N ALA A 338 7.18 11.88 -0.05
CA ALA A 338 7.87 13.02 -0.64
C ALA A 338 8.56 13.89 0.41
N LEU A 339 7.91 14.15 1.55
CA LEU A 339 8.51 14.90 2.66
C LEU A 339 9.73 14.18 3.24
N ALA A 340 9.67 12.86 3.41
CA ALA A 340 10.80 12.06 3.87
C ALA A 340 12.00 12.14 2.89
N GLN A 341 11.74 11.97 1.59
CA GLN A 341 12.79 12.07 0.55
C GLN A 341 13.42 13.46 0.50
N LEU A 342 12.64 14.54 0.61
CA LEU A 342 13.17 15.90 0.64
C LEU A 342 14.01 16.17 1.89
N THR A 343 13.60 15.63 3.04
CA THR A 343 14.34 15.72 4.31
C THR A 343 15.71 15.06 4.21
N GLU A 344 15.78 13.90 3.57
CA GLU A 344 17.03 13.17 3.35
C GLU A 344 17.94 13.85 2.31
N ARG A 345 17.37 14.36 1.21
CA ARG A 345 18.15 14.78 0.03
C ARG A 345 18.59 16.23 0.04
N MET A 346 17.81 17.16 0.60
CA MET A 346 18.20 18.57 0.61
C MET A 346 19.57 18.82 1.26
N PRO A 347 19.91 18.20 2.42
CA PRO A 347 21.25 18.34 2.99
C PRO A 347 22.36 17.88 2.05
N ALA A 348 22.17 16.74 1.38
CA ALA A 348 23.14 16.20 0.41
C ALA A 348 23.35 17.17 -0.77
N VAL A 349 22.27 17.73 -1.31
CA VAL A 349 22.33 18.71 -2.39
C VAL A 349 23.15 19.95 -1.99
N LEU A 350 22.89 20.53 -0.80
CA LEU A 350 23.62 21.72 -0.35
C LEU A 350 25.10 21.43 -0.05
N ASN A 351 25.40 20.25 0.49
CA ASN A 351 26.76 19.78 0.72
C ASN A 351 27.53 19.59 -0.59
N ASP A 352 26.93 18.98 -1.61
CA ASP A 352 27.53 18.81 -2.94
C ASP A 352 27.79 20.17 -3.60
N LEU A 353 26.88 21.12 -3.41
CA LEU A 353 27.06 22.51 -3.83
C LEU A 353 28.04 23.29 -2.96
N ARG A 354 28.54 22.75 -1.84
CA ARG A 354 29.44 23.46 -0.91
C ARG A 354 28.84 24.77 -0.39
N LEU A 355 27.52 24.82 -0.20
CA LEU A 355 26.85 25.97 0.40
C LEU A 355 26.64 25.67 1.88
N GLU A 356 27.32 26.42 2.77
CA GLU A 356 27.03 26.33 4.20
C GLU A 356 25.57 26.76 4.44
N HIS A 357 24.92 26.08 5.37
CA HIS A 357 23.51 26.31 5.69
C HIS A 357 23.25 26.08 7.18
N GLY A 358 22.15 26.65 7.67
CA GLY A 358 21.58 26.37 8.98
C GLY A 358 20.54 25.26 8.93
N ASP A 359 19.54 25.36 9.79
CA ASP A 359 18.49 24.34 9.92
C ASP A 359 17.67 24.20 8.62
N ILE A 360 17.37 22.95 8.27
CA ILE A 360 16.51 22.59 7.14
C ILE A 360 15.16 22.16 7.71
N GLN A 361 14.11 22.84 7.28
CA GLN A 361 12.73 22.50 7.60
C GLN A 361 12.00 22.02 6.35
N VAL A 362 11.47 20.80 6.40
CA VAL A 362 10.64 20.22 5.34
C VAL A 362 9.23 20.04 5.88
N THR A 363 8.25 20.62 5.20
CA THR A 363 6.83 20.64 5.60
C THR A 363 5.93 20.53 4.38
N GLY A 364 4.64 20.26 4.57
CA GLY A 364 3.75 20.10 3.43
C GLY A 364 2.29 19.89 3.77
N THR A 365 1.47 20.09 2.76
CA THR A 365 0.02 19.87 2.76
C THR A 365 -0.33 19.05 1.50
N PRO A 366 -1.58 18.56 1.34
CA PRO A 366 -1.96 17.80 0.15
C PRO A 366 -1.60 18.48 -1.18
N ARG A 367 -1.54 19.82 -1.24
CA ARG A 367 -1.30 20.57 -2.47
C ARG A 367 0.09 21.19 -2.57
N ARG A 368 0.97 20.96 -1.58
CA ARG A 368 2.31 21.56 -1.58
C ARG A 368 3.34 20.80 -0.76
N LEU A 369 4.56 20.78 -1.27
CA LEU A 369 5.76 20.38 -0.54
C LEU A 369 6.65 21.60 -0.37
N VAL A 370 7.18 21.84 0.83
CA VAL A 370 7.95 23.03 1.14
C VAL A 370 9.26 22.64 1.81
N VAL A 371 10.36 23.17 1.28
CA VAL A 371 11.68 23.13 1.91
C VAL A 371 12.12 24.56 2.22
N ARG A 372 12.41 24.83 3.49
CA ARG A 372 12.96 26.10 3.96
C ARG A 372 14.31 25.83 4.62
N VAL A 373 15.34 26.53 4.18
CA VAL A 373 16.71 26.35 4.70
C VAL A 373 17.22 27.69 5.19
N GLU A 374 17.58 27.73 6.47
CA GLU A 374 18.11 28.93 7.10
C GLU A 374 19.56 29.19 6.69
N LYS A 375 19.97 30.47 6.70
CA LYS A 375 21.39 30.89 6.61
C LYS A 375 22.17 30.23 5.46
N VAL A 376 21.57 30.08 4.28
CA VAL A 376 22.29 29.56 3.11
C VAL A 376 23.30 30.59 2.64
N SER A 377 24.55 30.17 2.49
CA SER A 377 25.65 31.03 2.04
C SER A 377 25.34 31.69 0.70
N PRO A 378 25.73 32.96 0.50
CA PRO A 378 25.44 33.70 -0.73
C PRO A 378 26.22 33.19 -1.96
N ARG A 379 27.32 32.44 -1.73
CA ARG A 379 28.25 31.97 -2.77
C ARG A 379 28.99 30.73 -2.27
N GLN A 380 29.39 29.87 -3.19
CA GLN A 380 30.29 28.75 -2.88
C GLN A 380 31.68 29.27 -2.45
N PRO A 381 32.40 28.59 -1.55
CA PRO A 381 33.81 28.90 -1.32
C PRO A 381 34.63 28.56 -2.57
N ASP A 382 35.67 29.35 -2.80
CA ASP A 382 36.67 29.04 -3.82
C ASP A 382 37.37 27.73 -3.44
N LYS A 383 37.56 26.84 -4.42
CA LYS A 383 38.15 25.52 -4.19
C LYS A 383 39.45 25.41 -4.97
N THR A 384 40.52 25.15 -4.24
CA THR A 384 41.80 24.75 -4.82
C THR A 384 41.88 23.23 -4.78
N SER A 385 42.10 22.58 -5.93
CA SER A 385 42.25 21.13 -6.02
C SER A 385 43.49 20.77 -6.81
N ILE A 386 44.20 19.72 -6.38
CA ILE A 386 45.36 19.21 -7.10
C ILE A 386 44.89 18.04 -7.96
N ILE A 387 44.95 18.20 -9.28
CA ILE A 387 44.64 17.12 -10.22
C ILE A 387 45.92 16.36 -10.52
N LYS A 388 46.01 15.13 -9.98
CA LYS A 388 47.12 14.20 -10.22
C LYS A 388 47.11 13.74 -11.68
N GLY A 389 48.20 13.99 -12.39
CA GLY A 389 48.43 13.53 -13.75
C GLY A 389 49.45 12.39 -13.81
N PRO A 390 50.06 12.15 -14.99
CA PRO A 390 51.01 11.06 -15.16
C PRO A 390 52.27 11.24 -14.29
N PRO A 391 53.01 10.14 -13.97
CA PRO A 391 54.30 10.21 -13.31
C PRO A 391 55.26 11.21 -13.97
N ALA A 392 56.03 11.94 -13.16
CA ALA A 392 56.83 13.08 -13.62
C ALA A 392 57.87 12.70 -14.70
N ASP A 393 58.44 11.51 -14.61
CA ASP A 393 59.37 10.90 -15.56
C ASP A 393 58.74 10.54 -16.91
N ARG A 394 57.41 10.40 -16.96
CA ARG A 394 56.63 10.19 -18.18
C ARG A 394 55.99 11.47 -18.71
N ALA A 395 55.83 12.46 -17.83
CA ALA A 395 55.19 13.74 -18.15
C ALA A 395 56.18 14.75 -18.77
N PHE A 396 57.45 14.71 -18.37
CA PHE A 396 58.49 15.60 -18.87
C PHE A 396 59.68 14.81 -19.41
N ASP A 397 60.25 15.24 -20.54
CA ASP A 397 61.46 14.63 -21.10
C ASP A 397 62.74 15.08 -20.38
N ALA A 398 63.91 14.57 -20.82
CA ALA A 398 65.20 14.88 -20.21
C ALA A 398 65.60 16.37 -20.29
N ASP A 399 64.98 17.13 -21.19
CA ASP A 399 65.17 18.58 -21.36
C ASP A 399 64.12 19.40 -20.59
N GLY A 400 63.22 18.74 -19.84
CA GLY A 400 62.16 19.37 -19.07
C GLY A 400 60.94 19.80 -19.89
N LYS A 401 60.79 19.35 -21.14
CA LYS A 401 59.65 19.70 -22.00
C LYS A 401 58.48 18.72 -21.80
N PRO A 402 57.22 19.18 -21.90
CA PRO A 402 56.05 18.32 -21.76
C PRO A 402 55.99 17.26 -22.86
N THR A 403 55.83 15.99 -22.48
CA THR A 403 55.63 14.89 -23.43
C THR A 403 54.21 14.90 -24.01
N PRO A 404 53.90 14.08 -25.03
CA PRO A 404 52.53 13.90 -25.49
C PRO A 404 51.56 13.44 -24.38
N ALA A 405 52.04 12.71 -23.38
CA ALA A 405 51.24 12.26 -22.25
C ALA A 405 50.83 13.44 -21.33
N ALA A 406 51.76 14.35 -21.02
CA ALA A 406 51.46 15.57 -20.28
C ALA A 406 50.57 16.53 -21.08
N THR A 407 50.82 16.67 -22.38
CA THR A 407 50.03 17.53 -23.26
C THR A 407 48.59 17.04 -23.42
N GLY A 408 48.41 15.72 -23.59
CA GLY A 408 47.09 15.09 -23.64
C GLY A 408 46.32 15.21 -22.33
N PHE A 409 47.00 15.03 -21.19
CA PHE A 409 46.41 15.22 -19.87
C PHE A 409 45.97 16.68 -19.63
N ALA A 410 46.83 17.66 -19.89
CA ALA A 410 46.52 19.07 -19.73
C ALA A 410 45.30 19.47 -20.57
N ARG A 411 45.29 19.08 -21.86
CA ARG A 411 44.15 19.32 -22.76
C ARG A 411 42.87 18.66 -22.27
N GLY A 412 42.93 17.42 -21.78
CA GLY A 412 41.77 16.70 -21.23
C GLY A 412 41.18 17.32 -19.97
N LYS A 413 41.91 18.22 -19.30
CA LYS A 413 41.47 18.99 -18.12
C LYS A 413 41.29 20.48 -18.38
N GLY A 414 41.40 20.93 -19.63
CA GLY A 414 41.25 22.34 -20.01
C GLY A 414 42.41 23.24 -19.58
N LEU A 415 43.58 22.66 -19.27
CA LEU A 415 44.78 23.36 -18.81
C LEU A 415 45.82 23.46 -19.93
N LYS A 416 46.76 24.40 -19.83
CA LYS A 416 47.94 24.44 -20.70
C LYS A 416 49.00 23.47 -20.15
N PRO A 417 49.82 22.82 -21.00
CA PRO A 417 50.93 21.99 -20.52
C PRO A 417 51.90 22.74 -19.60
N GLU A 418 51.99 24.06 -19.76
CA GLU A 418 52.76 25.00 -18.93
C GLU A 418 52.23 25.14 -17.49
N ASP A 419 50.95 24.81 -17.25
CA ASP A 419 50.32 24.90 -15.92
C ASP A 419 50.60 23.66 -15.05
N LEU A 420 51.22 22.61 -15.63
CA LEU A 420 51.58 21.38 -14.93
C LEU A 420 52.88 21.56 -14.13
N LYS A 421 52.85 21.24 -12.84
CA LYS A 421 54.01 21.23 -11.94
C LYS A 421 54.31 19.82 -11.49
N VAL A 422 55.59 19.50 -11.25
CA VAL A 422 55.96 18.25 -10.60
C VAL A 422 55.68 18.37 -9.10
N MET A 423 54.75 17.56 -8.60
CA MET A 423 54.34 17.54 -7.20
C MET A 423 54.53 16.13 -6.62
N GLU A 424 54.90 16.05 -5.34
CA GLU A 424 54.87 14.78 -4.60
C GLU A 424 53.44 14.52 -4.10
N ILE A 425 52.87 13.41 -4.53
CA ILE A 425 51.50 12.98 -4.18
C ILE A 425 51.55 11.48 -3.87
N ASP A 426 51.10 11.09 -2.67
CA ASP A 426 51.08 9.71 -2.17
C ASP A 426 52.45 8.99 -2.25
N GLY A 427 53.55 9.71 -1.98
CA GLY A 427 54.91 9.14 -1.97
C GLY A 427 55.55 8.94 -3.36
N GLY A 428 54.99 9.51 -4.42
CA GLY A 428 55.59 9.52 -5.77
C GLY A 428 55.54 10.90 -6.44
N ARG A 429 56.40 11.12 -7.44
CA ARG A 429 56.46 12.38 -8.22
C ARG A 429 55.54 12.31 -9.44
N TYR A 430 54.56 13.19 -9.51
CA TYR A 430 53.59 13.27 -10.61
C TYR A 430 53.57 14.66 -11.22
N ALA A 431 53.29 14.76 -12.52
CA ALA A 431 52.85 16.03 -13.09
C ALA A 431 51.41 16.27 -12.65
N ALA A 432 51.19 17.32 -11.86
CA ALA A 432 49.89 17.69 -11.34
C ALA A 432 49.66 19.18 -11.60
N ALA A 433 48.39 19.58 -11.63
CA ALA A 433 48.03 20.98 -11.68
C ALA A 433 47.15 21.35 -10.50
N GLU A 434 47.44 22.52 -9.96
CA GLU A 434 46.59 23.19 -9.00
C GLU A 434 45.50 23.92 -9.79
N VAL A 435 44.26 23.46 -9.67
CA VAL A 435 43.09 24.06 -10.30
C VAL A 435 42.34 24.86 -9.25
N HIS A 436 42.31 26.17 -9.46
CA HIS A 436 41.51 27.11 -8.68
C HIS A 436 40.13 27.26 -9.33
N GLU A 437 39.11 26.70 -8.67
CA GLU A 437 37.71 26.84 -9.05
C GLU A 437 37.10 28.02 -8.27
N ILE A 438 36.79 29.11 -8.96
CA ILE A 438 36.11 30.27 -8.35
C ILE A 438 34.67 29.87 -8.01
N GLY A 439 34.28 30.09 -6.76
CA GLY A 439 32.95 29.78 -6.27
C GLY A 439 31.88 30.64 -6.93
N LYS A 440 30.75 30.03 -7.29
CA LYS A 440 29.65 30.69 -8.00
C LYS A 440 28.59 31.22 -7.02
N PRO A 441 27.86 32.31 -7.37
CA PRO A 441 26.72 32.79 -6.58
C PRO A 441 25.70 31.68 -6.33
N ALA A 442 25.13 31.64 -5.13
CA ALA A 442 24.21 30.59 -4.71
C ALA A 442 23.02 30.44 -5.67
N GLY A 443 22.38 31.55 -6.07
CA GLY A 443 21.26 31.51 -7.01
C GLY A 443 21.58 30.82 -8.34
N GLN A 444 22.82 30.93 -8.83
CA GLN A 444 23.24 30.28 -10.08
C GLN A 444 23.35 28.77 -9.94
N VAL A 445 23.93 28.28 -8.84
CA VAL A 445 24.13 26.83 -8.62
C VAL A 445 22.87 26.14 -8.13
N LEU A 446 22.02 26.86 -7.40
CA LEU A 446 20.72 26.37 -6.96
C LEU A 446 19.74 26.19 -8.13
N GLN A 447 19.87 26.95 -9.21
CA GLN A 447 18.95 26.86 -10.35
C GLN A 447 18.89 25.44 -10.95
N SER A 448 20.04 24.81 -11.21
CA SER A 448 20.06 23.41 -11.68
C SER A 448 19.74 22.44 -10.56
N ALA A 449 20.31 22.65 -9.37
CA ALA A 449 20.18 21.71 -8.26
C ALA A 449 18.75 21.56 -7.73
N LEU A 450 17.95 22.64 -7.71
CA LEU A 450 16.55 22.56 -7.31
C LEU A 450 15.71 21.81 -8.35
N ALA A 451 15.98 21.99 -9.64
CA ALA A 451 15.32 21.20 -10.70
C ALA A 451 15.65 19.71 -10.56
N ASP A 452 16.92 19.37 -10.34
CA ASP A 452 17.38 17.99 -10.13
C ASP A 452 16.78 17.38 -8.84
N LEU A 453 16.66 18.17 -7.77
CA LEU A 453 16.01 17.73 -6.53
C LEU A 453 14.55 17.34 -6.78
N VAL A 454 13.78 18.17 -7.49
CA VAL A 454 12.38 17.85 -7.84
C VAL A 454 12.33 16.59 -8.71
N ALA A 455 13.21 16.47 -9.71
CA ALA A 455 13.30 15.30 -10.60
C ALA A 455 13.65 14.00 -9.86
N SER A 456 14.35 14.13 -8.74
CA SER A 456 14.79 12.97 -7.96
C SER A 456 13.62 12.29 -7.24
N ILE A 457 12.54 13.00 -6.87
CA ILE A 457 11.44 12.46 -6.04
C ILE A 457 10.80 11.27 -6.75
N LYS A 458 10.67 10.14 -6.03
CA LYS A 458 10.09 8.89 -6.56
C LYS A 458 8.79 8.53 -5.84
N PHE A 459 7.87 7.93 -6.60
CA PHE A 459 6.58 7.42 -6.13
C PHE A 459 6.33 6.03 -6.70
N ASP A 460 5.47 5.25 -6.05
CA ASP A 460 5.11 3.90 -6.49
C ASP A 460 4.31 3.89 -7.79
N LYS A 461 3.39 4.86 -7.93
CA LYS A 461 2.64 5.13 -9.16
C LYS A 461 2.83 6.59 -9.55
N THR A 462 2.96 6.83 -10.85
CA THR A 462 3.07 8.17 -11.42
C THR A 462 2.18 8.30 -12.64
N MET A 463 1.84 9.54 -12.97
CA MET A 463 1.07 9.89 -14.15
C MET A 463 1.76 10.99 -14.95
N ARG A 464 1.47 11.01 -16.25
CA ARG A 464 1.78 12.09 -17.18
C ARG A 464 0.48 12.86 -17.45
N TRP A 465 0.54 14.18 -17.50
CA TRP A 465 -0.63 15.03 -17.71
C TRP A 465 -0.43 16.06 -18.83
N ASN A 466 0.81 16.45 -19.11
CA ASN A 466 1.12 17.46 -20.12
C ASN A 466 2.20 16.97 -21.09
N GLU A 467 2.55 17.85 -22.04
CA GLU A 467 3.54 17.60 -23.09
C GLU A 467 4.97 17.33 -22.59
N SER A 468 5.28 17.65 -21.34
CA SER A 468 6.62 17.38 -20.78
C SER A 468 6.89 15.88 -20.61
N GLN A 469 5.82 15.06 -20.58
CA GLN A 469 5.88 13.62 -20.38
C GLN A 469 6.59 13.18 -19.08
N ILE A 470 6.82 14.12 -18.16
CA ILE A 470 7.39 13.86 -16.85
C ILE A 470 6.36 13.16 -15.98
N GLY A 471 6.77 12.06 -15.36
CA GLY A 471 5.96 11.34 -14.37
C GLY A 471 6.06 11.98 -12.99
N PHE A 472 4.91 12.23 -12.36
CA PHE A 472 4.80 12.63 -10.95
C PHE A 472 3.56 11.98 -10.33
N SER A 473 3.42 11.97 -9.00
CA SER A 473 2.23 11.39 -8.34
C SER A 473 0.93 12.08 -8.80
N ARG A 474 0.93 13.42 -8.85
CA ARG A 474 -0.16 14.26 -9.35
C ARG A 474 0.38 15.48 -10.12
N PRO A 475 -0.43 16.15 -10.96
CA PRO A 475 0.05 17.27 -11.76
C PRO A 475 0.73 18.38 -10.94
N LEU A 476 1.92 18.78 -11.37
CA LEU A 476 2.60 19.97 -10.87
C LEU A 476 1.93 21.20 -11.47
N ARG A 477 1.68 22.23 -10.64
CA ARG A 477 0.91 23.43 -11.05
C ARG A 477 1.64 24.75 -10.81
N TRP A 478 2.53 24.84 -9.81
CA TRP A 478 3.37 26.03 -9.60
C TRP A 478 4.66 25.70 -8.84
N PHE A 479 5.63 26.60 -8.92
CA PHE A 479 6.86 26.56 -8.11
C PHE A 479 7.14 27.94 -7.53
N VAL A 480 7.48 28.00 -6.24
CA VAL A 480 8.09 29.18 -5.61
C VAL A 480 9.53 28.82 -5.24
N ALA A 481 10.49 29.61 -5.70
CA ALA A 481 11.90 29.39 -5.36
C ALA A 481 12.60 30.71 -5.10
N LEU A 482 13.00 30.95 -3.86
CA LEU A 482 13.58 32.21 -3.40
C LEU A 482 14.83 31.98 -2.56
N ILE A 483 15.86 32.81 -2.71
CA ILE A 483 16.90 33.00 -1.68
C ILE A 483 16.89 34.47 -1.23
N GLY A 484 16.56 34.71 0.04
CA GLY A 484 16.19 36.05 0.51
C GLY A 484 15.01 36.58 -0.31
N SER A 485 15.24 37.62 -1.12
CA SER A 485 14.24 38.20 -2.05
C SER A 485 14.50 37.90 -3.53
N GLN A 486 15.58 37.16 -3.84
CA GLN A 486 15.94 36.78 -5.20
C GLN A 486 15.15 35.55 -5.63
N VAL A 487 14.48 35.63 -6.78
CA VAL A 487 13.88 34.45 -7.43
C VAL A 487 14.97 33.57 -8.04
N ILE A 488 14.85 32.26 -7.84
CA ILE A 488 15.69 31.23 -8.48
C ILE A 488 14.85 30.60 -9.61
N PRO A 489 14.99 31.06 -10.87
CA PRO A 489 14.05 30.76 -11.93
C PRO A 489 14.47 29.46 -12.66
N PHE A 490 14.27 28.31 -12.02
CA PHE A 490 14.48 27.02 -12.68
C PHE A 490 13.24 26.58 -13.46
N GLN A 491 13.42 25.64 -14.39
CA GLN A 491 12.34 25.05 -15.18
C GLN A 491 12.25 23.55 -14.95
N TYR A 492 11.04 23.04 -14.75
CA TYR A 492 10.76 21.61 -14.64
C TYR A 492 9.30 21.32 -15.02
N ALA A 493 9.05 20.21 -15.71
CA ALA A 493 7.70 19.77 -16.12
C ALA A 493 6.85 20.83 -16.87
N GLY A 494 7.49 21.72 -17.63
CA GLY A 494 6.83 22.81 -18.36
C GLY A 494 6.49 24.04 -17.51
N LEU A 495 6.90 24.08 -16.23
CA LEU A 495 6.71 25.20 -15.32
C LEU A 495 8.01 25.96 -15.08
N THR A 496 7.91 27.25 -14.78
CA THR A 496 9.03 28.10 -14.35
C THR A 496 8.81 28.56 -12.92
N ALA A 497 9.82 28.42 -12.07
CA ALA A 497 9.75 28.89 -10.69
C ALA A 497 9.72 30.42 -10.58
N GLY A 498 8.90 30.92 -9.67
CA GLY A 498 8.68 32.34 -9.43
C GLY A 498 8.51 32.67 -7.95
N ASN A 499 7.72 33.69 -7.67
CA ASN A 499 7.41 34.16 -6.31
C ASN A 499 5.90 34.20 -6.01
N ILE A 500 5.09 33.51 -6.79
CA ILE A 500 3.62 33.46 -6.60
C ILE A 500 3.26 32.09 -6.02
N THR A 501 2.74 32.10 -4.79
CA THR A 501 2.17 30.91 -4.15
C THR A 501 0.65 30.88 -4.33
N ARG A 502 0.03 29.72 -4.13
CA ARG A 502 -1.43 29.56 -4.18
C ARG A 502 -2.00 29.34 -2.78
N GLY A 503 -3.10 30.02 -2.46
CA GLY A 503 -3.86 29.82 -1.22
C GLY A 503 -4.82 28.63 -1.28
N LEU A 504 -5.81 28.63 -0.38
CA LEU A 504 -6.97 27.74 -0.49
C LEU A 504 -7.75 28.10 -1.76
N ARG A 505 -8.24 27.10 -2.52
CA ARG A 505 -8.94 27.34 -3.80
C ARG A 505 -10.15 28.26 -3.68
N PHE A 506 -10.78 28.30 -2.51
CA PHE A 506 -12.01 29.05 -2.23
C PHE A 506 -11.78 30.24 -1.29
N GLY A 507 -10.52 30.62 -1.07
CA GLY A 507 -10.17 31.81 -0.32
C GLY A 507 -10.35 33.10 -1.13
N THR A 508 -10.37 34.24 -0.43
CA THR A 508 -10.52 35.58 -1.04
C THR A 508 -9.37 35.98 -1.96
N ALA A 509 -8.19 35.35 -1.83
CA ALA A 509 -7.03 35.56 -2.69
C ALA A 509 -6.39 34.19 -3.06
N PRO A 510 -6.77 33.57 -4.20
CA PRO A 510 -6.28 32.24 -4.58
C PRO A 510 -4.80 32.21 -4.95
N GLU A 511 -4.22 33.35 -5.32
CA GLU A 511 -2.78 33.55 -5.55
C GLU A 511 -2.26 34.68 -4.65
N ALA A 512 -1.03 34.53 -4.16
CA ALA A 512 -0.37 35.53 -3.31
C ALA A 512 1.11 35.67 -3.68
N VAL A 513 1.61 36.91 -3.67
CA VAL A 513 3.03 37.21 -3.94
C VAL A 513 3.85 37.06 -2.67
N VAL A 514 4.96 36.34 -2.77
CA VAL A 514 5.93 36.10 -1.71
C VAL A 514 7.16 36.97 -1.97
N ASN A 515 7.26 38.10 -1.27
CA ASN A 515 8.33 39.08 -1.53
C ASN A 515 9.72 38.66 -1.05
N SER A 516 9.77 37.75 -0.06
CA SER A 516 11.00 37.13 0.43
C SER A 516 10.70 35.74 1.01
N ALA A 517 11.72 34.89 1.10
CA ALA A 517 11.62 33.56 1.69
C ALA A 517 11.08 33.58 3.14
N ASP A 518 11.39 34.61 3.93
CA ASP A 518 10.90 34.74 5.31
C ASP A 518 9.43 35.17 5.40
N ALA A 519 8.92 35.92 4.41
CA ALA A 519 7.51 36.33 4.38
C ALA A 519 6.55 35.17 4.09
N TYR A 520 7.05 34.04 3.58
CA TYR A 520 6.23 32.93 3.11
C TYR A 520 5.29 32.36 4.17
N ALA A 521 5.80 32.14 5.39
CA ALA A 521 4.99 31.58 6.48
C ALA A 521 3.82 32.50 6.86
N ASP A 522 4.05 33.81 6.89
CA ASP A 522 3.01 34.81 7.18
C ASP A 522 1.97 34.89 6.07
N VAL A 523 2.40 34.78 4.80
CA VAL A 523 1.48 34.72 3.65
C VAL A 523 0.55 33.52 3.78
N LEU A 524 1.06 32.31 4.04
CA LEU A 524 0.19 31.13 4.22
C LEU A 524 -0.69 31.22 5.47
N LYS A 525 -0.16 31.75 6.57
CA LYS A 525 -0.91 31.95 7.81
C LYS A 525 -2.09 32.91 7.61
N SER A 526 -1.93 33.95 6.79
CA SER A 526 -3.02 34.88 6.45
C SER A 526 -4.18 34.20 5.68
N GLN A 527 -3.89 33.07 5.01
CA GLN A 527 -4.87 32.22 4.33
C GLN A 527 -5.46 31.12 5.24
N GLY A 528 -5.01 31.05 6.51
CA GLY A 528 -5.41 30.02 7.47
C GLY A 528 -4.78 28.64 7.24
N ILE A 529 -3.75 28.55 6.39
CA ILE A 529 -3.09 27.27 6.07
C ILE A 529 -2.12 26.88 7.19
N LEU A 530 -2.29 25.67 7.72
CA LEU A 530 -1.36 25.03 8.64
C LEU A 530 -0.42 24.12 7.86
N LEU A 531 0.76 24.66 7.54
CA LEU A 531 1.78 24.00 6.73
C LEU A 531 2.52 22.87 7.48
N ASP A 532 2.77 23.06 8.77
CA ASP A 532 3.54 22.11 9.58
C ASP A 532 2.66 20.91 9.97
N PRO A 533 2.98 19.69 9.50
CA PRO A 533 2.16 18.51 9.74
C PRO A 533 2.10 18.11 11.22
N VAL A 534 3.13 18.42 12.03
CA VAL A 534 3.13 18.11 13.46
C VAL A 534 2.17 19.05 14.20
N LYS A 535 2.22 20.34 13.89
CA LYS A 535 1.29 21.33 14.47
C LYS A 535 -0.15 21.06 14.04
N ARG A 536 -0.37 20.80 12.75
CA ARG A 536 -1.69 20.49 12.20
C ARG A 536 -2.29 19.24 12.85
N ARG A 537 -1.49 18.18 13.02
CA ARG A 537 -1.89 16.96 13.73
C ARG A 537 -2.34 17.24 15.16
N ALA A 538 -1.59 18.04 15.91
CA ALA A 538 -1.94 18.41 17.28
C ALA A 538 -3.26 19.21 17.35
N VAL A 539 -3.44 20.17 16.44
CA VAL A 539 -4.68 20.96 16.34
C VAL A 539 -5.89 20.07 16.03
N ILE A 540 -5.76 19.12 15.09
CA ILE A 540 -6.85 18.18 14.77
C ILE A 540 -7.16 17.31 15.99
N ALA A 541 -6.15 16.75 16.64
CA ALA A 541 -6.33 15.90 17.82
C ALA A 541 -7.07 16.63 18.95
N GLU A 542 -6.69 17.87 19.23
CA GLU A 542 -7.34 18.71 20.24
C GLU A 542 -8.82 18.96 19.90
N GLN A 543 -9.11 19.33 18.65
CA GLN A 543 -10.47 19.59 18.21
C GLN A 543 -11.35 18.33 18.29
N VAL A 544 -10.84 17.18 17.81
CA VAL A 544 -11.55 15.90 17.85
C VAL A 544 -11.79 15.46 19.29
N SER A 545 -10.75 15.50 20.13
CA SER A 545 -10.86 15.10 21.54
C SER A 545 -11.89 15.96 22.29
N ARG A 546 -11.87 17.27 22.07
CA ARG A 546 -12.83 18.21 22.67
C ARG A 546 -14.27 17.90 22.26
N LEU A 547 -14.51 17.65 20.96
CA LEU A 547 -15.84 17.31 20.45
C LEU A 547 -16.33 15.95 20.97
N ALA A 548 -15.45 14.95 21.06
CA ALA A 548 -15.80 13.64 21.60
C ALA A 548 -16.23 13.74 23.08
N VAL A 549 -15.46 14.46 23.90
CA VAL A 549 -15.79 14.68 25.32
C VAL A 549 -17.11 15.43 25.49
N SER A 550 -17.43 16.37 24.59
CA SER A 550 -18.67 17.16 24.68
C SER A 550 -19.97 16.32 24.63
N VAL A 551 -19.89 15.09 24.10
CA VAL A 551 -21.01 14.12 24.05
C VAL A 551 -20.77 12.87 24.90
N GLY A 552 -19.79 12.90 25.81
CA GLY A 552 -19.47 11.79 26.72
C GLY A 552 -18.63 10.66 26.11
N GLY A 553 -17.93 10.93 24.99
CA GLY A 553 -16.96 10.02 24.39
C GLY A 553 -15.58 10.04 25.06
N ASN A 554 -14.78 9.02 24.75
CA ASN A 554 -13.37 8.92 25.12
C ASN A 554 -12.56 10.02 24.39
N PRO A 555 -11.69 10.77 25.09
CA PRO A 555 -10.81 11.76 24.47
C PRO A 555 -9.74 11.16 23.55
N GLU A 556 -9.48 9.85 23.63
CA GLU A 556 -8.47 9.17 22.82
C GLU A 556 -8.81 9.19 21.32
N VAL A 557 -7.84 9.66 20.52
CA VAL A 557 -7.99 9.79 19.07
C VAL A 557 -7.19 8.68 18.39
N ASP A 558 -7.82 7.99 17.44
CA ASP A 558 -7.14 6.99 16.62
C ASP A 558 -5.95 7.61 15.87
N ALA A 559 -4.73 7.19 16.22
CA ALA A 559 -3.51 7.79 15.68
C ALA A 559 -3.36 7.56 14.16
N THR A 560 -3.78 6.40 13.65
CA THR A 560 -3.64 6.07 12.21
C THR A 560 -4.56 6.93 11.37
N LEU A 561 -5.84 7.03 11.78
CA LEU A 561 -6.81 7.89 11.09
C LEU A 561 -6.44 9.38 11.23
N LEU A 562 -5.90 9.78 12.39
CA LEU A 562 -5.40 11.13 12.60
C LEU A 562 -4.26 11.48 11.63
N ASP A 563 -3.32 10.56 11.41
CA ASP A 563 -2.22 10.76 10.47
C ASP A 563 -2.71 10.84 9.01
N GLU A 564 -3.72 10.04 8.64
CA GLU A 564 -4.38 10.13 7.33
C GLU A 564 -5.07 11.49 7.16
N VAL A 565 -5.99 11.87 8.06
CA VAL A 565 -6.75 13.13 7.99
C VAL A 565 -5.84 14.36 8.03
N ASN A 566 -4.75 14.31 8.82
CA ASN A 566 -3.74 15.37 8.84
C ASN A 566 -3.15 15.63 7.45
N ASN A 567 -3.04 14.61 6.61
CA ASN A 567 -2.49 14.71 5.27
C ASN A 567 -3.57 14.84 4.18
N LEU A 568 -4.82 15.10 4.56
CA LEU A 568 -5.94 15.39 3.64
C LEU A 568 -6.39 16.86 3.67
N VAL A 569 -5.91 17.67 4.63
CA VAL A 569 -6.38 19.04 4.84
C VAL A 569 -5.24 20.06 4.97
N GLU A 570 -5.48 21.29 4.55
CA GLU A 570 -4.59 22.45 4.72
C GLU A 570 -5.03 23.34 5.89
N ARG A 571 -6.35 23.51 6.07
CA ARG A 571 -6.98 24.31 7.14
C ARG A 571 -8.01 23.44 7.88
N PRO A 572 -7.62 22.74 8.96
CA PRO A 572 -8.51 21.79 9.64
C PRO A 572 -9.55 22.49 10.52
N THR A 573 -10.83 22.18 10.30
CA THR A 573 -11.92 22.50 11.21
C THR A 573 -12.75 21.25 11.47
N ALA A 574 -12.78 20.77 12.72
CA ALA A 574 -13.56 19.60 13.10
C ALA A 574 -15.03 19.96 13.37
N LEU A 575 -15.93 19.07 12.99
CA LEU A 575 -17.37 19.18 13.21
C LEU A 575 -17.91 17.87 13.80
N LEU A 576 -18.96 18.00 14.61
CA LEU A 576 -19.64 16.87 15.26
C LEU A 576 -20.92 16.57 14.48
N GLY A 577 -20.98 15.41 13.86
CA GLY A 577 -22.19 14.88 13.22
C GLY A 577 -22.87 13.83 14.09
N LYS A 578 -24.17 13.62 13.87
CA LYS A 578 -24.97 12.56 14.50
C LYS A 578 -25.60 11.63 13.48
N PHE A 579 -25.99 10.45 13.93
CA PHE A 579 -26.79 9.53 13.13
C PHE A 579 -27.93 8.93 13.95
N ASP A 580 -28.88 8.28 13.28
CA ASP A 580 -30.03 7.67 13.94
C ASP A 580 -29.58 6.58 14.93
N PRO A 581 -29.91 6.69 16.23
CA PRO A 581 -29.59 5.67 17.23
C PRO A 581 -30.08 4.25 16.86
N GLU A 582 -31.10 4.11 16.02
CA GLU A 582 -31.55 2.82 15.50
C GLU A 582 -30.45 2.06 14.75
N SER A 583 -29.49 2.79 14.14
CA SER A 583 -28.34 2.19 13.46
C SER A 583 -27.45 1.38 14.41
N LEU A 584 -27.46 1.69 15.73
CA LEU A 584 -26.71 0.94 16.75
C LEU A 584 -27.22 -0.50 16.96
N LYS A 585 -28.32 -0.90 16.31
CA LYS A 585 -28.75 -2.31 16.22
C LYS A 585 -27.84 -3.14 15.30
N LEU A 586 -27.14 -2.48 14.38
CA LEU A 586 -26.12 -3.10 13.54
C LEU A 586 -24.83 -3.34 14.34
N PRO A 587 -23.98 -4.30 13.96
CA PRO A 587 -22.69 -4.52 14.60
C PRO A 587 -21.84 -3.23 14.60
N ALA A 588 -21.25 -2.89 15.75
CA ALA A 588 -20.47 -1.65 15.89
C ALA A 588 -19.27 -1.64 14.93
N GLU A 589 -18.66 -2.79 14.66
CA GLU A 589 -17.54 -2.96 13.74
C GLU A 589 -17.90 -2.58 12.30
N VAL A 590 -19.14 -2.84 11.88
CA VAL A 590 -19.66 -2.42 10.56
C VAL A 590 -19.73 -0.90 10.51
N LEU A 591 -20.36 -0.27 11.50
CA LEU A 591 -20.52 1.19 11.57
C LEU A 591 -19.17 1.90 11.65
N ILE A 592 -18.26 1.41 12.49
CA ILE A 592 -16.89 1.92 12.66
C ILE A 592 -16.12 1.77 11.35
N SER A 593 -16.20 0.62 10.67
CA SER A 593 -15.51 0.44 9.39
C SER A 593 -16.05 1.38 8.32
N VAL A 594 -17.36 1.60 8.25
CA VAL A 594 -17.99 2.57 7.35
C VAL A 594 -17.47 3.99 7.60
N MET A 595 -17.52 4.44 8.86
CA MET A 595 -17.06 5.78 9.25
C MET A 595 -15.56 5.98 8.99
N LYS A 596 -14.71 5.04 9.42
CA LYS A 596 -13.26 5.20 9.32
C LYS A 596 -12.75 5.01 7.90
N LYS A 597 -13.06 3.89 7.25
CA LYS A 597 -12.44 3.53 5.95
C LYS A 597 -13.04 4.28 4.77
N HIS A 598 -14.36 4.43 4.75
CA HIS A 598 -15.04 5.01 3.60
C HIS A 598 -15.28 6.50 3.72
N GLN A 599 -15.15 7.09 4.91
CA GLN A 599 -15.49 8.50 5.16
C GLN A 599 -14.41 9.27 5.93
N ARG A 600 -13.42 8.58 6.53
CA ARG A 600 -12.36 9.19 7.34
C ARG A 600 -12.90 9.97 8.54
N TYR A 601 -14.00 9.48 9.11
CA TYR A 601 -14.64 10.05 10.30
C TYR A 601 -14.17 9.33 11.56
N PHE A 602 -14.00 10.10 12.63
CA PHE A 602 -13.67 9.56 13.95
C PHE A 602 -14.96 9.10 14.64
N PRO A 603 -15.18 7.79 14.84
CA PRO A 603 -16.33 7.32 15.61
C PRO A 603 -16.18 7.74 17.08
N VAL A 604 -17.29 8.14 17.72
CA VAL A 604 -17.26 8.50 19.13
C VAL A 604 -17.59 7.26 19.97
N ILE A 605 -16.62 6.80 20.76
CA ILE A 605 -16.72 5.59 21.60
C ILE A 605 -16.69 6.03 23.06
N LYS A 606 -17.50 5.41 23.92
CA LYS A 606 -17.46 5.64 25.37
C LYS A 606 -16.22 4.99 26.02
N PRO A 607 -15.87 5.37 27.26
CA PRO A 607 -14.83 4.69 28.03
C PRO A 607 -15.07 3.18 28.26
N ASP A 608 -16.32 2.71 28.18
CA ASP A 608 -16.70 1.30 28.30
C ASP A 608 -16.57 0.50 26.99
N GLY A 609 -16.16 1.15 25.90
CA GLY A 609 -16.02 0.55 24.56
C GLY A 609 -17.28 0.57 23.70
N SER A 610 -18.42 1.05 24.20
CA SER A 610 -19.66 1.15 23.42
C SER A 610 -19.66 2.35 22.45
N LEU A 611 -20.19 2.15 21.25
CA LEU A 611 -20.31 3.19 20.23
C LEU A 611 -21.47 4.14 20.54
N LEU A 612 -21.24 5.45 20.42
CA LEU A 612 -22.27 6.49 20.51
C LEU A 612 -22.81 6.85 19.12
N PRO A 613 -24.03 7.42 19.01
CA PRO A 613 -24.64 7.84 17.75
C PRO A 613 -24.04 9.15 17.19
N TYR A 614 -22.72 9.32 17.33
CA TYR A 614 -21.97 10.50 16.94
C TYR A 614 -20.69 10.11 16.20
N PHE A 615 -20.27 10.99 15.31
CA PHE A 615 -18.97 10.93 14.63
C PHE A 615 -18.40 12.34 14.50
N ILE A 616 -17.10 12.42 14.29
CA ILE A 616 -16.41 13.70 14.06
C ILE A 616 -15.76 13.65 12.68
N ALA A 617 -16.08 14.64 11.86
CA ALA A 617 -15.43 14.88 10.57
C ALA A 617 -14.53 16.10 10.68
N VAL A 618 -13.55 16.23 9.79
CA VAL A 618 -12.61 17.37 9.76
C VAL A 618 -12.64 17.96 8.37
N ARG A 619 -13.22 19.16 8.21
CA ARG A 619 -13.30 19.89 6.93
C ARG A 619 -11.97 20.58 6.56
N ASN A 620 -11.75 20.84 5.27
CA ASN A 620 -10.61 21.63 4.78
C ASN A 620 -11.05 23.09 4.52
N GLY A 621 -11.27 23.84 5.59
CA GLY A 621 -11.85 25.18 5.55
C GLY A 621 -12.10 25.73 6.95
N ASP A 622 -12.86 26.82 7.05
CA ASP A 622 -13.25 27.43 8.32
C ASP A 622 -14.63 27.00 8.82
N ASP A 623 -15.24 27.80 9.69
CA ASP A 623 -16.55 27.58 10.29
C ASP A 623 -17.70 28.15 9.43
N GLN A 624 -17.41 28.78 8.28
CA GLN A 624 -18.44 29.29 7.38
C GLN A 624 -19.34 28.15 6.93
N LYS A 625 -20.65 28.26 7.23
CA LYS A 625 -21.69 27.27 6.86
C LYS A 625 -21.41 25.85 7.39
N ILE A 626 -20.77 25.75 8.55
CA ILE A 626 -20.43 24.45 9.16
C ILE A 626 -21.67 23.55 9.39
N GLU A 627 -22.85 24.13 9.60
CA GLU A 627 -24.11 23.38 9.74
C GLU A 627 -24.50 22.68 8.42
N THR A 628 -24.30 23.32 7.26
CA THR A 628 -24.54 22.73 5.93
C THR A 628 -23.59 21.58 5.68
N VAL A 629 -22.29 21.78 5.97
CA VAL A 629 -21.28 20.72 5.85
C VAL A 629 -21.64 19.56 6.78
N THR A 630 -22.03 19.83 8.02
CA THR A 630 -22.42 18.80 8.99
C THR A 630 -23.61 17.99 8.48
N ASP A 631 -24.68 18.64 8.03
CA ASP A 631 -25.87 17.96 7.50
C ASP A 631 -25.52 17.06 6.29
N GLY A 632 -24.71 17.54 5.35
CA GLY A 632 -24.23 16.72 4.23
C GLY A 632 -23.49 15.45 4.69
N ASN A 633 -22.58 15.60 5.67
CA ASN A 633 -21.84 14.46 6.23
C ASN A 633 -22.78 13.47 6.95
N GLU A 634 -23.82 13.96 7.67
CA GLU A 634 -24.84 13.14 8.31
C GLU A 634 -25.69 12.35 7.28
N GLN A 635 -26.08 12.98 6.18
CA GLN A 635 -26.83 12.34 5.10
C GLN A 635 -26.04 11.19 4.46
N VAL A 636 -24.73 11.38 4.27
CA VAL A 636 -23.84 10.34 3.70
C VAL A 636 -23.76 9.13 4.62
N ILE A 637 -23.56 9.35 5.92
CA ILE A 637 -23.51 8.26 6.90
C ILE A 637 -24.84 7.52 6.95
N ARG A 638 -25.96 8.24 6.94
CA ARG A 638 -27.29 7.63 6.88
C ARG A 638 -27.43 6.71 5.67
N ALA A 639 -27.02 7.15 4.49
CA ALA A 639 -27.12 6.33 3.28
C ALA A 639 -26.22 5.10 3.31
N ARG A 640 -24.98 5.25 3.81
CA ARG A 640 -24.04 4.12 3.97
C ARG A 640 -24.51 3.10 5.00
N PHE A 641 -25.09 3.55 6.12
CA PHE A 641 -25.68 2.67 7.12
C PHE A 641 -26.94 1.97 6.60
N ALA A 642 -27.75 2.64 5.76
CA ALA A 642 -28.88 1.99 5.09
C ALA A 642 -28.42 0.86 4.13
N ASP A 643 -27.28 1.03 3.43
CA ASP A 643 -26.71 -0.02 2.58
C ASP A 643 -26.18 -1.19 3.42
N ALA A 644 -25.45 -0.90 4.51
CA ALA A 644 -25.01 -1.93 5.45
C ALA A 644 -26.18 -2.69 6.10
N ALA A 645 -27.25 -1.98 6.46
CA ALA A 645 -28.48 -2.58 6.98
C ALA A 645 -29.14 -3.49 5.93
N PHE A 646 -29.19 -3.06 4.66
CA PHE A 646 -29.74 -3.85 3.57
C PHE A 646 -29.00 -5.18 3.43
N PHE A 647 -27.66 -5.16 3.34
CA PHE A 647 -26.88 -6.39 3.22
C PHE A 647 -27.08 -7.34 4.40
N ILE A 648 -27.03 -6.82 5.63
CA ILE A 648 -27.27 -7.64 6.83
C ILE A 648 -28.68 -8.21 6.83
N ASN A 649 -29.69 -7.42 6.43
CA ASN A 649 -31.08 -7.87 6.38
C ASN A 649 -31.32 -8.96 5.34
N GLU A 650 -30.60 -8.95 4.20
CA GLU A 650 -30.62 -10.06 3.25
C GLU A 650 -29.92 -11.29 3.82
N ASP A 651 -28.75 -11.11 4.44
CA ASP A 651 -27.95 -12.21 4.99
C ASP A 651 -28.68 -12.96 6.12
N ILE A 652 -29.35 -12.25 7.05
CA ILE A 652 -30.04 -12.86 8.20
C ILE A 652 -31.33 -13.61 7.83
N ARG A 653 -31.75 -13.61 6.57
CA ARG A 653 -32.84 -14.48 6.08
C ARG A 653 -32.41 -15.95 6.05
N PHE A 654 -31.11 -16.21 6.08
CA PHE A 654 -30.50 -17.54 6.06
C PHE A 654 -29.68 -17.75 7.34
N LYS A 655 -29.46 -19.02 7.71
CA LYS A 655 -28.49 -19.36 8.75
C LYS A 655 -27.08 -19.30 8.17
N LEU A 656 -26.08 -19.07 9.02
CA LEU A 656 -24.68 -19.07 8.58
C LEU A 656 -24.29 -20.37 7.85
N GLU A 657 -24.82 -21.51 8.29
CA GLU A 657 -24.57 -22.82 7.67
C GLU A 657 -25.09 -22.92 6.23
N ASP A 658 -26.17 -22.20 5.89
CA ASP A 658 -26.74 -22.20 4.53
C ASP A 658 -25.80 -21.56 3.49
N PHE A 659 -24.81 -20.78 3.95
CA PHE A 659 -23.77 -20.19 3.11
C PHE A 659 -22.58 -21.13 2.86
N VAL A 660 -22.40 -22.21 3.63
CA VAL A 660 -21.27 -23.13 3.45
C VAL A 660 -21.23 -23.74 2.05
N PRO A 661 -22.35 -24.27 1.48
CA PRO A 661 -22.33 -24.79 0.10
C PRO A 661 -21.98 -23.74 -0.95
N GLN A 662 -22.31 -22.46 -0.70
CA GLN A 662 -22.02 -21.37 -1.62
C GLN A 662 -20.52 -21.07 -1.72
N LEU A 663 -19.70 -21.48 -0.75
CA LEU A 663 -18.24 -21.38 -0.83
C LEU A 663 -17.64 -22.16 -2.01
N SER A 664 -18.41 -23.07 -2.64
CA SER A 664 -17.99 -23.76 -3.87
C SER A 664 -17.85 -22.83 -5.08
N THR A 665 -18.53 -21.68 -5.08
CA THR A 665 -18.45 -20.68 -6.16
C THR A 665 -17.23 -19.75 -6.03
N LEU A 666 -16.67 -19.67 -4.82
CA LEU A 666 -15.50 -18.85 -4.51
C LEU A 666 -14.21 -19.66 -4.72
N VAL A 667 -13.46 -19.36 -5.78
CA VAL A 667 -12.18 -20.04 -6.02
C VAL A 667 -11.12 -19.54 -5.04
N PHE A 668 -10.50 -20.47 -4.30
CA PHE A 668 -9.34 -20.15 -3.47
C PHE A 668 -8.08 -20.06 -4.32
N GLN A 669 -7.78 -21.12 -5.07
CA GLN A 669 -6.66 -21.17 -6.02
C GLN A 669 -6.91 -22.33 -7.01
N PHE A 670 -6.60 -22.13 -8.30
CA PHE A 670 -6.98 -23.05 -9.39
C PHE A 670 -6.61 -24.53 -9.17
N LYS A 671 -5.43 -24.82 -8.61
CA LYS A 671 -4.97 -26.18 -8.29
C LYS A 671 -5.47 -26.70 -6.93
N LEU A 672 -5.88 -25.81 -6.02
CA LEU A 672 -6.30 -26.15 -4.65
C LEU A 672 -7.83 -26.19 -4.47
N GLY A 673 -8.59 -25.73 -5.47
CA GLY A 673 -10.04 -25.76 -5.50
C GLY A 673 -10.71 -24.49 -4.95
N SER A 674 -11.92 -24.66 -4.47
CA SER A 674 -12.81 -23.63 -3.92
C SER A 674 -12.51 -23.31 -2.45
N MET A 675 -13.16 -22.26 -1.92
CA MET A 675 -13.17 -21.97 -0.49
C MET A 675 -13.89 -23.07 0.29
N LEU A 676 -14.86 -23.78 -0.30
CA LEU A 676 -15.48 -24.97 0.30
C LEU A 676 -14.44 -26.10 0.45
N ASP A 677 -13.65 -26.36 -0.59
CA ASP A 677 -12.58 -27.37 -0.53
C ASP A 677 -11.56 -27.04 0.56
N ARG A 678 -11.23 -25.75 0.71
CA ARG A 678 -10.38 -25.26 1.79
C ARG A 678 -11.01 -25.47 3.17
N THR A 679 -12.27 -25.09 3.37
CA THR A 679 -12.99 -25.33 4.63
C THR A 679 -12.96 -26.82 5.01
N ASN A 680 -13.23 -27.71 4.05
CA ASN A 680 -13.18 -29.15 4.26
C ASN A 680 -11.77 -29.65 4.67
N ARG A 681 -10.70 -29.07 4.12
CA ARG A 681 -9.32 -29.40 4.55
C ARG A 681 -9.02 -28.87 5.95
N ILE A 682 -9.48 -27.66 6.29
CA ILE A 682 -9.35 -27.10 7.64
C ILE A 682 -10.05 -28.00 8.66
N GLU A 683 -11.27 -28.47 8.38
CA GLU A 683 -11.98 -29.42 9.26
C GLU A 683 -11.19 -30.70 9.51
N LYS A 684 -10.61 -31.30 8.45
CA LYS A 684 -9.74 -32.49 8.57
C LYS A 684 -8.48 -32.21 9.38
N LEU A 685 -7.86 -31.05 9.16
CA LEU A 685 -6.68 -30.63 9.92
C LEU A 685 -7.00 -30.43 11.40
N VAL A 686 -8.11 -29.77 11.72
CA VAL A 686 -8.58 -29.62 13.11
C VAL A 686 -8.76 -31.00 13.74
N ALA A 687 -9.40 -31.95 13.05
CA ALA A 687 -9.53 -33.31 13.56
C ALA A 687 -8.16 -33.97 13.84
N GLY A 688 -7.19 -33.84 12.93
CA GLY A 688 -5.83 -34.38 13.10
C GLY A 688 -5.02 -33.70 14.21
N LEU A 689 -5.24 -32.41 14.46
CA LEU A 689 -4.51 -31.62 15.47
C LEU A 689 -5.07 -31.79 16.90
N THR A 690 -6.34 -32.20 17.04
CA THR A 690 -6.99 -32.30 18.37
C THR A 690 -6.27 -33.20 19.36
N GLY A 691 -5.70 -34.32 18.90
CA GLY A 691 -4.94 -35.26 19.73
C GLY A 691 -3.61 -34.67 20.21
N THR A 692 -2.85 -34.06 19.28
CA THR A 692 -1.54 -33.46 19.56
C THR A 692 -1.63 -32.30 20.56
N LEU A 693 -2.74 -31.55 20.53
CA LEU A 693 -2.92 -30.33 21.31
C LEU A 693 -3.67 -30.55 22.63
N GLY A 694 -4.07 -31.80 22.95
CA GLY A 694 -4.70 -32.14 24.22
C GLY A 694 -6.01 -31.38 24.49
N LEU A 695 -6.89 -31.31 23.47
CA LEU A 695 -8.19 -30.63 23.60
C LEU A 695 -9.19 -31.46 24.42
N SER A 696 -9.96 -30.79 25.27
CA SER A 696 -11.11 -31.41 25.97
C SER A 696 -12.18 -31.87 24.96
N PRO A 697 -13.04 -32.85 25.30
CA PRO A 697 -14.13 -33.27 24.40
C PRO A 697 -15.03 -32.12 23.93
N ASP A 698 -15.28 -31.15 24.82
CA ASP A 698 -16.06 -29.94 24.50
C ASP A 698 -15.29 -29.03 23.54
N ASP A 699 -14.00 -28.76 23.77
CA ASP A 699 -13.16 -27.99 22.85
C ASP A 699 -13.08 -28.66 21.48
N GLN A 700 -13.02 -29.99 21.41
CA GLN A 700 -13.02 -30.72 20.14
C GLN A 700 -14.35 -30.54 19.38
N LYS A 701 -15.48 -30.60 20.08
CA LYS A 701 -16.81 -30.35 19.50
C LYS A 701 -16.88 -28.91 18.95
N ILE A 702 -16.49 -27.93 19.76
CA ILE A 702 -16.50 -26.50 19.40
C ILE A 702 -15.57 -26.24 18.21
N SER A 703 -14.35 -26.80 18.23
CA SER A 703 -13.36 -26.61 17.15
C SER A 703 -13.85 -27.17 15.83
N ARG A 704 -14.47 -28.36 15.83
CA ARG A 704 -15.04 -28.96 14.60
C ARG A 704 -16.19 -28.12 14.05
N ARG A 705 -17.12 -27.67 14.91
CA ARG A 705 -18.24 -26.83 14.46
C ARG A 705 -17.76 -25.47 13.95
N ALA A 706 -16.80 -24.86 14.64
CA ALA A 706 -16.19 -23.60 14.20
C ALA A 706 -15.44 -23.76 12.87
N ALA A 707 -14.67 -24.84 12.69
CA ALA A 707 -13.97 -25.13 11.43
C ALA A 707 -14.93 -25.24 10.24
N HIS A 708 -16.08 -25.88 10.43
CA HIS A 708 -17.10 -26.01 9.40
C HIS A 708 -17.68 -24.66 8.95
N LEU A 709 -17.86 -23.74 9.89
CA LEU A 709 -18.47 -22.43 9.65
C LEU A 709 -17.47 -21.30 9.40
N CYS A 710 -16.17 -21.52 9.61
CA CYS A 710 -15.17 -20.45 9.77
C CYS A 710 -15.02 -19.51 8.56
N LYS A 711 -15.36 -19.97 7.36
CA LYS A 711 -15.29 -19.19 6.12
C LYS A 711 -16.66 -18.91 5.51
N ALA A 712 -17.75 -19.39 6.12
CA ALA A 712 -19.11 -19.31 5.54
C ALA A 712 -19.53 -17.85 5.28
N ASP A 713 -19.06 -16.92 6.11
CA ASP A 713 -19.35 -15.51 5.95
C ASP A 713 -18.78 -14.90 4.67
N LEU A 714 -17.76 -15.49 4.04
CA LEU A 714 -17.23 -15.01 2.76
C LEU A 714 -18.24 -15.04 1.61
N ALA A 715 -19.30 -15.84 1.72
CA ALA A 715 -20.39 -15.90 0.75
C ALA A 715 -21.58 -14.97 1.10
N THR A 716 -21.50 -14.25 2.23
CA THR A 716 -22.56 -13.30 2.64
C THR A 716 -22.41 -11.97 1.92
N HIS A 717 -23.52 -11.31 1.64
CA HIS A 717 -23.52 -10.03 0.92
C HIS A 717 -22.71 -8.96 1.66
N MET A 718 -22.80 -8.90 2.99
CA MET A 718 -22.06 -7.91 3.80
C MET A 718 -20.54 -8.10 3.70
N VAL A 719 -20.04 -9.34 3.65
CA VAL A 719 -18.60 -9.61 3.55
C VAL A 719 -18.11 -9.51 2.10
N VAL A 720 -18.95 -9.82 1.12
CA VAL A 720 -18.66 -9.53 -0.29
C VAL A 720 -18.44 -8.03 -0.50
N GLU A 721 -19.30 -7.19 0.09
CA GLU A 721 -19.13 -5.72 0.07
C GLU A 721 -17.93 -5.27 0.92
N MET A 722 -17.80 -5.79 2.15
CA MET A 722 -16.80 -5.36 3.12
C MET A 722 -15.94 -6.52 3.63
N THR A 723 -15.07 -7.04 2.77
CA THR A 723 -14.20 -8.21 3.03
C THR A 723 -13.34 -8.10 4.30
N SER A 724 -13.07 -6.88 4.76
CA SER A 724 -12.33 -6.66 6.01
C SER A 724 -13.08 -7.05 7.29
N LEU A 725 -14.39 -7.27 7.20
CA LEU A 725 -15.25 -7.73 8.30
C LEU A 725 -15.38 -9.25 8.38
N GLN A 726 -14.68 -10.00 7.52
CA GLN A 726 -14.62 -11.46 7.59
C GLN A 726 -14.20 -11.95 8.99
N GLY A 727 -14.76 -13.07 9.42
CA GLY A 727 -14.67 -13.62 10.77
C GLY A 727 -15.55 -12.90 11.79
N VAL A 728 -15.55 -11.56 11.80
CA VAL A 728 -16.40 -10.76 12.71
C VAL A 728 -17.88 -10.97 12.34
N MET A 729 -18.22 -10.83 11.06
CA MET A 729 -19.57 -11.13 10.58
C MET A 729 -19.91 -12.61 10.71
N GLY A 730 -18.96 -13.53 10.48
CA GLY A 730 -19.14 -14.94 10.79
C GLY A 730 -19.55 -15.20 12.25
N GLY A 731 -18.88 -14.57 13.21
CA GLY A 731 -19.28 -14.65 14.62
C GLY A 731 -20.65 -14.04 14.90
N TYR A 732 -20.98 -12.90 14.27
CA TYR A 732 -22.29 -12.27 14.39
C TYR A 732 -23.42 -13.18 13.86
N TYR A 733 -23.26 -13.71 12.65
CA TYR A 733 -24.23 -14.59 12.01
C TYR A 733 -24.33 -15.95 12.72
N ALA A 734 -23.24 -16.48 13.27
CA ALA A 734 -23.27 -17.68 14.10
C ALA A 734 -24.18 -17.49 15.33
N ARG A 735 -24.01 -16.38 16.07
CA ARG A 735 -24.88 -16.06 17.22
C ARG A 735 -26.34 -15.91 16.83
N ARG A 736 -26.60 -15.21 15.71
CA ARG A 736 -27.96 -15.05 15.16
C ARG A 736 -28.59 -16.38 14.72
N SER A 737 -27.77 -17.30 14.23
CA SER A 737 -28.19 -18.64 13.81
C SER A 737 -28.44 -19.60 14.98
N GLY A 738 -28.14 -19.17 16.22
CA GLY A 738 -28.31 -19.97 17.44
C GLY A 738 -27.13 -20.86 17.80
N GLU A 739 -25.94 -20.62 17.24
CA GLU A 739 -24.71 -21.35 17.62
C GLU A 739 -24.26 -21.01 19.04
N GLU A 740 -23.53 -21.92 19.68
CA GLU A 740 -22.93 -21.70 21.01
C GLU A 740 -21.94 -20.51 20.96
N GLU A 741 -21.90 -19.68 22.02
CA GLU A 741 -21.01 -18.50 22.06
C GLU A 741 -19.53 -18.88 21.85
N ALA A 742 -19.12 -20.06 22.33
CA ALA A 742 -17.76 -20.56 22.11
C ALA A 742 -17.45 -20.85 20.64
N VAL A 743 -18.43 -21.29 19.85
CA VAL A 743 -18.29 -21.49 18.39
C VAL A 743 -18.17 -20.14 17.69
N ALA A 744 -19.07 -19.19 17.99
CA ALA A 744 -19.03 -17.84 17.42
C ALA A 744 -17.69 -17.15 17.75
N LYS A 745 -17.22 -17.27 18.99
CA LYS A 745 -15.92 -16.77 19.42
C LYS A 745 -14.77 -17.43 18.65
N ALA A 746 -14.76 -18.75 18.49
CA ALA A 746 -13.73 -19.46 17.72
C ALA A 746 -13.70 -19.05 16.24
N ILE A 747 -14.86 -18.77 15.62
CA ILE A 747 -14.96 -18.23 14.26
C ILE A 747 -14.31 -16.83 14.18
N VAL A 748 -14.45 -15.97 15.17
CA VAL A 748 -13.75 -14.68 15.17
C VAL A 748 -12.25 -14.87 15.41
N GLU A 749 -11.89 -15.67 16.41
CA GLU A 749 -10.52 -15.84 16.89
C GLU A 749 -9.61 -16.57 15.91
N HIS A 750 -10.13 -17.40 14.98
CA HIS A 750 -9.23 -18.14 14.08
C HIS A 750 -8.38 -17.22 13.17
N TYR A 751 -8.87 -16.00 12.89
CA TYR A 751 -8.10 -14.99 12.17
C TYR A 751 -7.00 -14.34 13.02
N LEU A 752 -6.99 -14.52 14.35
CA LEU A 752 -5.99 -13.94 15.24
C LEU A 752 -4.70 -14.77 15.29
N PRO A 753 -3.53 -14.12 15.43
CA PRO A 753 -3.30 -12.67 15.28
C PRO A 753 -3.40 -12.24 13.80
N LYS A 754 -3.96 -11.04 13.53
CA LYS A 754 -4.08 -10.50 12.16
C LYS A 754 -2.82 -9.74 11.76
N ASN A 755 -2.23 -8.97 12.68
CA ASN A 755 -1.00 -8.21 12.49
C ASN A 755 0.02 -8.53 13.57
N THR A 756 1.27 -8.10 13.35
CA THR A 756 2.33 -8.20 14.35
C THR A 756 1.93 -7.43 15.61
N GLY A 757 1.92 -8.11 16.76
CA GLY A 757 1.56 -7.51 18.06
C GLY A 757 0.09 -7.64 18.43
N ASP A 758 -0.76 -8.15 17.52
CA ASP A 758 -2.15 -8.50 17.87
C ASP A 758 -2.17 -9.63 18.91
N ALA A 759 -3.27 -9.69 19.68
CA ALA A 759 -3.52 -10.79 20.59
C ALA A 759 -3.63 -12.13 19.84
N ALA A 760 -3.09 -13.19 20.42
CA ALA A 760 -3.33 -14.56 19.99
C ALA A 760 -4.78 -14.99 20.33
N PRO A 761 -5.32 -16.05 19.69
CA PRO A 761 -6.61 -16.62 20.07
C PRO A 761 -6.66 -16.91 21.58
N SER A 762 -7.72 -16.49 22.28
CA SER A 762 -7.81 -16.70 23.73
C SER A 762 -8.44 -18.04 24.10
N SER A 763 -9.13 -18.69 23.18
CA SER A 763 -9.68 -20.04 23.35
C SER A 763 -8.84 -21.10 22.64
N LYS A 764 -8.80 -22.32 23.20
CA LYS A 764 -8.18 -23.47 22.54
C LYS A 764 -8.85 -23.79 21.21
N ALA A 765 -10.18 -23.68 21.13
CA ALA A 765 -10.90 -23.93 19.89
C ALA A 765 -10.51 -22.93 18.78
N GLY A 766 -10.47 -21.63 19.09
CA GLY A 766 -9.98 -20.61 18.18
C GLY A 766 -8.52 -20.84 17.75
N LEU A 767 -7.66 -21.25 18.69
CA LEU A 767 -6.26 -21.59 18.40
C LEU A 767 -6.14 -22.74 17.40
N VAL A 768 -6.82 -23.87 17.60
CA VAL A 768 -6.67 -25.02 16.71
C VAL A 768 -7.17 -24.72 15.29
N VAL A 769 -8.29 -24.00 15.16
CA VAL A 769 -8.79 -23.57 13.85
C VAL A 769 -7.82 -22.57 13.21
N SER A 770 -7.24 -21.65 14.00
CA SER A 770 -6.21 -20.69 13.57
C SER A 770 -4.95 -21.39 13.02
N LEU A 771 -4.47 -22.43 13.70
CA LEU A 771 -3.31 -23.22 13.27
C LEU A 771 -3.63 -24.04 12.00
N ALA A 772 -4.80 -24.69 11.95
CA ALA A 772 -5.25 -25.47 10.80
C ALA A 772 -5.38 -24.61 9.53
N ASP A 773 -6.01 -23.43 9.63
CA ASP A 773 -6.18 -22.50 8.50
C ASP A 773 -4.82 -22.03 7.94
N ARG A 774 -3.87 -21.72 8.83
CA ARG A 774 -2.53 -21.27 8.42
C ARG A 774 -1.69 -22.40 7.83
N LEU A 775 -1.80 -23.61 8.38
CA LEU A 775 -1.13 -24.80 7.83
C LEU A 775 -1.65 -25.14 6.44
N ASP A 776 -2.97 -25.11 6.21
CA ASP A 776 -3.56 -25.32 4.88
C ASP A 776 -3.06 -24.29 3.86
N LEU A 777 -3.10 -23.00 4.25
CA LEU A 777 -2.66 -21.89 3.41
C LEU A 777 -1.20 -22.03 2.99
N LEU A 778 -0.30 -22.26 3.96
CA LEU A 778 1.14 -22.35 3.71
C LEU A 778 1.49 -23.58 2.90
N ALA A 779 1.04 -24.76 3.32
CA ALA A 779 1.33 -26.01 2.62
C ALA A 779 0.75 -26.00 1.19
N GLY A 780 -0.50 -25.56 1.04
CA GLY A 780 -1.19 -25.49 -0.25
C GLY A 780 -0.50 -24.56 -1.25
N LEU A 781 -0.15 -23.34 -0.85
CA LEU A 781 0.46 -22.37 -1.77
C LEU A 781 1.90 -22.74 -2.16
N PHE A 782 2.69 -23.32 -1.24
CA PHE A 782 4.00 -23.86 -1.58
C PHE A 782 3.90 -25.06 -2.54
N ALA A 783 2.95 -25.98 -2.31
CA ALA A 783 2.69 -27.08 -3.23
C ALA A 783 2.21 -26.60 -4.62
N ALA A 784 1.46 -25.49 -4.68
CA ALA A 784 1.01 -24.89 -5.93
C ALA A 784 2.12 -24.18 -6.72
N GLY A 785 3.29 -23.96 -6.11
CA GLY A 785 4.43 -23.23 -6.69
C GLY A 785 4.35 -21.70 -6.51
N LEU A 786 3.62 -21.22 -5.50
CA LEU A 786 3.33 -19.80 -5.26
C LEU A 786 4.06 -19.25 -4.03
N ALA A 787 5.26 -19.76 -3.73
CA ALA A 787 6.09 -19.24 -2.66
C ALA A 787 6.42 -17.74 -2.88
N PRO A 788 6.41 -16.88 -1.84
CA PRO A 788 6.67 -15.45 -2.01
C PRO A 788 8.10 -15.18 -2.50
N THR A 789 8.26 -14.38 -3.57
CA THR A 789 9.56 -13.97 -4.12
C THR A 789 9.77 -12.46 -3.98
N GLY A 790 10.94 -12.03 -3.48
CA GLY A 790 11.27 -10.60 -3.34
C GLY A 790 10.33 -9.87 -2.36
N THR A 791 9.82 -8.69 -2.71
CA THR A 791 8.88 -7.94 -1.85
C THR A 791 7.41 -8.37 -2.03
N LYS A 792 7.05 -9.03 -3.12
CA LYS A 792 5.66 -9.41 -3.43
C LYS A 792 5.17 -10.58 -2.55
N ASP A 793 4.02 -10.40 -1.92
CA ASP A 793 3.32 -11.44 -1.14
C ASP A 793 1.79 -11.34 -1.34
N PRO A 794 1.27 -11.74 -2.53
CA PRO A 794 -0.12 -11.52 -2.90
C PRO A 794 -1.12 -12.32 -2.05
N TYR A 795 -0.66 -13.36 -1.35
CA TYR A 795 -1.50 -14.23 -0.51
C TYR A 795 -1.24 -14.06 1.00
N ALA A 796 -0.48 -13.02 1.39
CA ALA A 796 -0.13 -12.72 2.77
C ALA A 796 0.52 -13.90 3.54
N GLN A 797 1.29 -14.75 2.85
CA GLN A 797 1.95 -15.92 3.45
C GLN A 797 2.94 -15.53 4.56
N ARG A 798 3.62 -14.37 4.45
CA ARG A 798 4.51 -13.88 5.50
C ARG A 798 3.76 -13.59 6.79
N ARG A 799 2.60 -12.94 6.66
CA ARG A 799 1.70 -12.62 7.78
C ARG A 799 1.13 -13.89 8.39
N ALA A 800 0.70 -14.85 7.57
CA ALA A 800 0.21 -16.14 8.04
C ALA A 800 1.28 -16.93 8.82
N ALA A 801 2.50 -17.04 8.28
CA ALA A 801 3.61 -17.72 8.96
C ALA A 801 4.02 -17.02 10.26
N LEU A 802 4.04 -15.68 10.28
CA LEU A 802 4.33 -14.94 11.51
C LEU A 802 3.23 -15.15 12.57
N GLY A 803 1.95 -15.07 12.19
CA GLY A 803 0.85 -15.30 13.12
C GLY A 803 0.78 -16.75 13.64
N PHE A 804 1.22 -17.72 12.83
CA PHE A 804 1.40 -19.11 13.23
C PHE A 804 2.46 -19.24 14.33
N VAL A 805 3.65 -18.66 14.10
CA VAL A 805 4.75 -18.60 15.08
C VAL A 805 4.32 -17.91 16.38
N GLN A 806 3.69 -16.74 16.28
CA GLN A 806 3.24 -15.97 17.44
C GLN A 806 2.21 -16.73 18.27
N SER A 807 1.27 -17.42 17.63
CA SER A 807 0.26 -18.21 18.34
C SER A 807 0.88 -19.36 19.14
N LEU A 808 1.86 -20.06 18.57
CA LEU A 808 2.57 -21.14 19.24
C LEU A 808 3.39 -20.62 20.43
N ILE A 809 4.09 -19.49 20.28
CA ILE A 809 4.87 -18.86 21.36
C ILE A 809 3.95 -18.33 22.47
N ALA A 810 2.88 -17.61 22.12
CA ALA A 810 1.96 -17.01 23.09
C ALA A 810 1.27 -18.05 23.98
N TRP A 811 0.94 -19.22 23.41
CA TRP A 811 0.39 -20.35 24.16
C TRP A 811 1.45 -21.25 24.78
N ASN A 812 2.73 -20.93 24.60
CA ASN A 812 3.86 -21.75 25.01
C ASN A 812 3.71 -23.23 24.60
N LEU A 813 3.28 -23.44 23.35
CA LEU A 813 2.82 -24.73 22.85
C LEU A 813 3.94 -25.45 22.10
N ASP A 814 4.38 -26.60 22.61
CA ASP A 814 5.31 -27.47 21.92
C ASP A 814 4.65 -28.10 20.69
N PHE A 815 5.11 -27.68 19.52
CA PHE A 815 4.53 -28.08 18.25
C PHE A 815 5.63 -28.22 17.19
N ASP A 816 5.76 -29.41 16.61
CA ASP A 816 6.64 -29.62 15.47
C ASP A 816 5.94 -29.13 14.18
N THR A 817 6.40 -27.98 13.71
CA THR A 817 5.89 -27.32 12.51
C THR A 817 6.09 -28.15 11.24
N MET A 818 7.13 -28.99 11.16
CA MET A 818 7.33 -29.90 10.04
C MET A 818 6.28 -31.00 10.03
N GLU A 819 5.96 -31.58 11.18
CA GLU A 819 4.87 -32.58 11.29
C GLU A 819 3.50 -31.97 11.00
N GLY A 820 3.27 -30.73 11.45
CA GLY A 820 2.07 -29.96 11.07
C GLY A 820 1.94 -29.76 9.56
N LEU A 821 3.05 -29.41 8.88
CA LEU A 821 3.07 -29.26 7.42
C LEU A 821 2.85 -30.59 6.70
N LYS A 822 3.42 -31.70 7.17
CA LYS A 822 3.17 -33.05 6.62
C LYS A 822 1.70 -33.43 6.75
N LEU A 823 1.08 -33.14 7.89
CA LEU A 823 -0.35 -33.37 8.10
C LEU A 823 -1.22 -32.57 7.12
N ALA A 824 -0.87 -31.30 6.88
CA ALA A 824 -1.54 -30.46 5.88
C ALA A 824 -1.35 -31.00 4.46
N ALA A 825 -0.10 -31.34 4.10
CA ALA A 825 0.26 -31.89 2.80
C ALA A 825 -0.53 -33.15 2.43
N ALA A 826 -0.78 -34.03 3.41
CA ALA A 826 -1.56 -35.26 3.22
C ALA A 826 -3.03 -35.02 2.83
N ASN A 827 -3.57 -33.82 3.05
CA ASN A 827 -4.95 -33.45 2.76
C ASN A 827 -5.10 -32.61 1.48
N LEU A 828 -4.00 -32.24 0.82
CA LEU A 828 -4.02 -31.41 -0.38
C LEU A 828 -4.50 -32.21 -1.62
N PRO A 829 -5.17 -31.55 -2.58
CA PRO A 829 -5.55 -32.18 -3.85
C PRO A 829 -4.36 -32.36 -4.80
N ILE A 830 -3.20 -31.79 -4.48
CA ILE A 830 -1.95 -31.88 -5.23
C ILE A 830 -0.83 -32.39 -4.33
N ALA A 831 0.12 -33.10 -4.92
CA ALA A 831 1.29 -33.58 -4.18
C ALA A 831 2.20 -32.41 -3.79
N MET A 832 2.61 -32.37 -2.52
CA MET A 832 3.67 -31.48 -2.04
C MET A 832 5.01 -32.21 -2.15
N SER A 833 5.94 -31.68 -2.95
CA SER A 833 7.29 -32.25 -3.06
C SER A 833 8.09 -32.07 -1.76
N GLU A 834 9.11 -32.91 -1.53
CA GLU A 834 10.01 -32.76 -0.38
C GLU A 834 10.71 -31.39 -0.38
N ASP A 835 11.09 -30.89 -1.56
CA ASP A 835 11.69 -29.56 -1.71
C ASP A 835 10.70 -28.44 -1.33
N SER A 836 9.44 -28.54 -1.77
CA SER A 836 8.40 -27.58 -1.40
C SER A 836 8.12 -27.60 0.11
N LEU A 837 8.09 -28.79 0.72
CA LEU A 837 7.88 -28.97 2.15
C LEU A 837 9.03 -28.34 2.95
N LYS A 838 10.27 -28.62 2.56
CA LYS A 838 11.47 -28.05 3.18
C LYS A 838 11.52 -26.53 3.02
N ALA A 839 11.24 -26.01 1.82
CA ALA A 839 11.19 -24.58 1.57
C ALA A 839 10.11 -23.88 2.41
N CYS A 840 8.95 -24.52 2.61
CA CYS A 840 7.90 -23.99 3.47
C CYS A 840 8.34 -23.96 4.94
N GLN A 841 9.03 -25.00 5.41
CA GLN A 841 9.59 -25.03 6.77
C GLN A 841 10.64 -23.92 6.96
N GLU A 842 11.60 -23.81 6.05
CA GLU A 842 12.64 -22.77 6.07
C GLU A 842 12.02 -21.37 6.07
N PHE A 843 10.92 -21.18 5.33
CA PHE A 843 10.17 -19.94 5.32
C PHE A 843 9.55 -19.61 6.69
N ILE A 844 8.97 -20.59 7.39
CA ILE A 844 8.45 -20.42 8.76
C ILE A 844 9.59 -20.11 9.73
N THR A 845 10.68 -20.89 9.69
CA THR A 845 11.86 -20.67 10.54
C THR A 845 12.48 -19.28 10.30
N GLY A 846 12.49 -18.79 9.06
CA GLY A 846 12.93 -17.43 8.73
C GLY A 846 12.06 -16.34 9.36
N ARG A 847 10.74 -16.56 9.49
CA ARG A 847 9.86 -15.63 10.23
C ARG A 847 10.10 -15.68 11.74
N LEU A 848 10.31 -16.88 12.28
CA LEU A 848 10.69 -17.08 13.67
C LEU A 848 12.01 -16.36 14.01
N LYS A 849 13.03 -16.45 13.14
CA LYS A 849 14.30 -15.71 13.29
C LYS A 849 14.07 -14.20 13.40
N GLY A 850 13.29 -13.63 12.47
CA GLY A 850 12.94 -12.21 12.49
C GLY A 850 12.23 -11.83 13.78
N TYR A 851 11.20 -12.58 14.16
CA TYR A 851 10.43 -12.33 15.39
C TYR A 851 11.30 -12.35 16.66
N LEU A 852 12.19 -13.34 16.80
CA LEU A 852 13.09 -13.42 17.96
C LEU A 852 14.12 -12.28 17.98
N THR A 853 14.63 -11.88 16.82
CA THR A 853 15.56 -10.74 16.71
C THR A 853 14.86 -9.44 17.10
N ASP A 854 13.62 -9.24 16.64
CA ASP A 854 12.81 -8.06 16.98
C ASP A 854 12.45 -7.99 18.48
N GLN A 855 12.42 -9.13 19.18
CA GLN A 855 12.29 -9.20 20.64
C GLN A 855 13.59 -8.83 21.39
N GLY A 856 14.69 -8.57 20.68
CA GLY A 856 15.97 -8.13 21.25
C GLY A 856 16.97 -9.23 21.54
N TYR A 857 16.73 -10.48 21.11
CA TYR A 857 17.73 -11.55 21.23
C TYR A 857 18.89 -11.33 20.25
N ARG A 858 20.12 -11.64 20.68
CA ARG A 858 21.31 -11.54 19.82
C ARG A 858 21.21 -12.50 18.62
N TYR A 859 21.70 -12.05 17.45
CA TYR A 859 21.60 -12.82 16.22
C TYR A 859 22.26 -14.21 16.29
N ASP A 860 23.41 -14.30 16.97
CA ASP A 860 24.20 -15.52 17.11
C ASP A 860 23.54 -16.54 18.06
N VAL A 861 22.90 -16.05 19.13
CA VAL A 861 22.05 -16.85 20.03
C VAL A 861 20.86 -17.42 19.27
N VAL A 862 20.18 -16.58 18.48
CA VAL A 862 19.03 -17.02 17.67
C VAL A 862 19.47 -18.07 16.64
N ASP A 863 20.58 -17.85 15.94
CA ASP A 863 21.09 -18.81 14.94
C ASP A 863 21.51 -20.14 15.57
N ALA A 864 22.19 -20.11 16.72
CA ALA A 864 22.56 -21.30 17.48
C ALA A 864 21.34 -22.15 17.86
N VAL A 865 20.27 -21.51 18.32
CA VAL A 865 19.04 -22.21 18.74
C VAL A 865 18.26 -22.72 17.53
N LEU A 866 18.04 -21.90 16.51
CA LEU A 866 17.22 -22.27 15.36
C LEU A 866 17.85 -23.38 14.51
N ALA A 867 19.17 -23.53 14.54
CA ALA A 867 19.85 -24.64 13.90
C ALA A 867 19.35 -26.02 14.38
N ARG A 868 18.91 -26.14 15.65
CA ARG A 868 18.43 -27.40 16.24
C ARG A 868 16.95 -27.41 16.60
N GLN A 869 16.38 -26.27 16.98
CA GLN A 869 14.99 -26.14 17.44
C GLN A 869 14.09 -25.33 16.50
N GLY A 870 14.53 -25.04 15.26
CA GLY A 870 13.80 -24.21 14.30
C GLY A 870 12.41 -24.73 13.92
N ASN A 871 12.10 -26.00 14.21
CA ASN A 871 10.79 -26.61 13.98
C ASN A 871 9.80 -26.42 15.14
N ASN A 872 10.24 -25.98 16.32
CA ASN A 872 9.38 -25.74 17.48
C ASN A 872 9.50 -24.28 17.93
N PRO A 873 8.63 -23.37 17.45
CA PRO A 873 8.70 -21.95 17.78
C PRO A 873 8.68 -21.63 19.28
N ALA A 874 7.83 -22.30 20.07
CA ALA A 874 7.77 -22.09 21.51
C ALA A 874 9.04 -22.60 22.21
N GLY A 875 9.52 -23.78 21.81
CA GLY A 875 10.79 -24.34 22.28
C GLY A 875 11.98 -23.44 21.97
N ALA A 876 12.09 -22.95 20.74
CA ALA A 876 13.13 -22.03 20.32
C ALA A 876 13.10 -20.70 21.10
N ALA A 877 11.91 -20.14 21.38
CA ALA A 877 11.79 -18.93 22.19
C ALA A 877 12.31 -19.16 23.63
N ARG A 878 11.93 -20.27 24.26
CA ARG A 878 12.45 -20.65 25.59
C ARG A 878 13.96 -20.89 25.57
N ALA A 879 14.47 -21.58 24.56
CA ALA A 879 15.89 -21.86 24.40
C ALA A 879 16.70 -20.56 24.16
N CYS A 880 16.19 -19.60 23.40
CA CYS A 880 16.82 -18.28 23.24
C CYS A 880 16.86 -17.51 24.56
N GLN A 881 15.78 -17.52 25.34
CA GLN A 881 15.75 -16.91 26.66
C GLN A 881 16.80 -17.53 27.59
N GLN A 882 16.88 -18.87 27.64
CA GLN A 882 17.86 -19.60 28.44
C GLN A 882 19.29 -19.29 27.99
N LEU A 883 19.60 -19.46 26.70
CA LEU A 883 20.95 -19.25 26.19
C LEU A 883 21.40 -17.79 26.38
N THR A 884 20.50 -16.82 26.21
CA THR A 884 20.82 -15.41 26.48
C THR A 884 21.25 -15.19 27.93
N ALA A 885 20.55 -15.80 28.88
CA ALA A 885 20.91 -15.72 30.29
C ALA A 885 22.30 -16.36 30.57
N TRP A 886 22.64 -17.44 29.87
CA TRP A 886 23.95 -18.09 29.99
C TRP A 886 25.09 -17.27 29.40
N VAL A 887 24.91 -16.71 28.20
CA VAL A 887 25.91 -15.89 27.51
C VAL A 887 26.25 -14.61 28.28
N GLN A 888 25.32 -14.12 29.11
CA GLN A 888 25.51 -12.93 29.96
C GLN A 888 26.24 -13.21 31.29
N ARG A 889 26.58 -14.46 31.60
CA ARG A 889 27.29 -14.79 32.85
C ARG A 889 28.78 -14.43 32.78
N ASP A 890 29.34 -14.05 33.93
CA ASP A 890 30.77 -13.74 34.07
C ASP A 890 31.69 -14.92 33.72
N ASP A 891 31.23 -16.15 33.97
CA ASP A 891 31.98 -17.40 33.72
C ASP A 891 31.81 -17.96 32.30
N TRP A 892 31.02 -17.32 31.43
CA TRP A 892 30.78 -17.78 30.05
C TRP A 892 32.07 -17.90 29.23
N ASN A 893 33.02 -16.99 29.45
CA ASN A 893 34.36 -16.99 28.85
C ASN A 893 35.23 -18.20 29.27
N THR A 894 34.77 -19.03 30.21
CA THR A 894 35.39 -20.30 30.58
C THR A 894 34.59 -21.49 30.06
N ILE A 895 33.26 -21.38 30.05
CA ILE A 895 32.33 -22.43 29.61
C ILE A 895 32.46 -22.70 28.11
N LEU A 896 32.36 -21.64 27.28
CA LEU A 896 32.38 -21.79 25.83
C LEU A 896 33.73 -22.32 25.31
N PRO A 897 34.90 -21.86 25.79
CA PRO A 897 36.19 -22.43 25.37
C PRO A 897 36.37 -23.91 25.72
N ALA A 898 35.92 -24.35 26.90
CA ALA A 898 36.01 -25.76 27.31
C ALA A 898 35.22 -26.68 26.36
N PHE A 899 34.03 -26.25 25.94
CA PHE A 899 33.23 -26.99 24.96
C PHE A 899 33.79 -26.88 23.53
N SER A 900 34.12 -25.66 23.07
CA SER A 900 34.59 -25.41 21.70
C SER A 900 35.87 -26.18 21.38
N ARG A 901 36.76 -26.42 22.36
CA ARG A 901 37.98 -27.21 22.16
C ARG A 901 37.66 -28.66 21.74
N CYS A 902 36.65 -29.28 22.36
CA CYS A 902 36.18 -30.62 21.99
C CYS A 902 35.63 -30.65 20.56
N VAL A 903 34.85 -29.65 20.18
CA VAL A 903 34.23 -29.55 18.85
C VAL A 903 35.25 -29.21 17.76
N ARG A 904 36.13 -28.21 17.98
CA ARG A 904 37.14 -27.76 17.00
C ARG A 904 38.10 -28.86 16.57
N ILE A 905 38.46 -29.77 17.49
CA ILE A 905 39.33 -30.93 17.22
C ILE A 905 38.59 -31.98 16.39
N THR A 906 37.28 -32.13 16.58
CA THR A 906 36.50 -33.23 16.00
C THR A 906 35.70 -32.86 14.75
N ARG A 907 35.41 -31.58 14.53
CA ARG A 907 34.54 -31.09 13.43
C ARG A 907 34.97 -31.46 12.02
N SER A 908 36.28 -31.63 11.78
CA SER A 908 36.83 -32.00 10.46
C SER A 908 36.91 -33.50 10.23
N LEU A 909 36.59 -34.32 11.24
CA LEU A 909 36.69 -35.77 11.19
C LEU A 909 35.37 -36.37 10.68
N LYS A 910 35.42 -37.08 9.56
CA LYS A 910 34.26 -37.79 8.99
C LYS A 910 34.00 -39.14 9.65
N GLU A 911 35.02 -39.73 10.26
CA GLU A 911 34.94 -41.03 10.94
C GLU A 911 34.43 -40.86 12.37
N THR A 912 33.54 -41.76 12.81
CA THR A 912 33.09 -41.83 14.21
C THR A 912 33.94 -42.86 14.95
N PHE A 913 34.59 -42.44 16.03
CA PHE A 913 35.45 -43.31 16.82
C PHE A 913 34.69 -43.92 18.01
N SER A 914 34.78 -45.24 18.17
CA SER A 914 34.23 -45.94 19.34
C SER A 914 35.23 -45.93 20.49
N VAL A 915 34.75 -45.64 21.71
CA VAL A 915 35.60 -45.65 22.91
C VAL A 915 35.59 -47.02 23.57
N GLN A 916 36.76 -47.61 23.76
CA GLN A 916 36.97 -48.87 24.50
C GLN A 916 37.40 -48.57 25.94
N SER A 917 36.46 -48.59 26.89
CA SER A 917 36.67 -48.23 28.29
C SER A 917 37.82 -48.95 28.97
N ASP A 918 38.03 -50.23 28.63
CA ASP A 918 38.99 -51.10 29.30
C ASP A 918 40.45 -50.79 28.91
N THR A 919 40.64 -49.98 27.87
CA THR A 919 41.94 -49.61 27.31
C THR A 919 42.38 -48.19 27.66
N LEU A 920 41.59 -47.46 28.46
CA LEU A 920 41.94 -46.13 28.96
C LEU A 920 43.06 -46.24 30.00
N LYS A 921 44.18 -45.53 29.78
CA LYS A 921 45.39 -45.65 30.59
C LYS A 921 45.50 -44.55 31.63
N GLU A 922 45.29 -43.31 31.21
CA GLU A 922 45.48 -42.15 32.08
C GLU A 922 44.29 -41.95 33.03
N PRO A 923 44.52 -41.52 34.30
CA PRO A 923 43.44 -41.21 35.22
C PRO A 923 42.45 -40.17 34.68
N SER A 924 42.94 -39.19 33.93
CA SER A 924 42.14 -38.14 33.30
C SER A 924 41.25 -38.65 32.17
N GLU A 925 41.67 -39.69 31.43
CA GLU A 925 40.83 -40.36 30.43
C GLU A 925 39.64 -41.08 31.09
N LYS A 926 39.90 -41.79 32.19
CA LYS A 926 38.87 -42.52 32.93
C LYS A 926 37.85 -41.58 33.59
N ASP A 927 38.33 -40.49 34.19
CA ASP A 927 37.46 -39.48 34.81
C ASP A 927 36.58 -38.78 33.76
N LEU A 928 37.18 -38.34 32.64
CA LEU A 928 36.41 -37.72 31.56
C LEU A 928 35.35 -38.69 30.99
N PHE A 929 35.70 -39.95 30.76
CA PHE A 929 34.76 -40.96 30.27
C PHE A 929 33.59 -41.21 31.23
N ALA A 930 33.84 -41.22 32.54
CA ALA A 930 32.81 -41.34 33.55
C ALA A 930 31.87 -40.12 33.55
N GLN A 931 32.42 -38.90 33.43
CA GLN A 931 31.61 -37.68 33.30
C GLN A 931 30.76 -37.71 32.01
N ILE A 932 31.33 -38.09 30.86
CA ILE A 932 30.58 -38.21 29.60
C ILE A 932 29.38 -39.14 29.75
N THR A 933 29.60 -40.34 30.29
CA THR A 933 28.53 -41.34 30.45
C THR A 933 27.44 -40.84 31.40
N ARG A 934 27.82 -40.11 32.45
CA ARG A 934 26.88 -39.46 33.38
C ARG A 934 26.07 -38.36 32.70
N MET A 935 26.73 -37.51 31.89
CA MET A 935 26.07 -36.42 31.18
C MET A 935 25.08 -36.95 30.13
N GLU A 936 25.45 -37.97 29.36
CA GLU A 936 24.56 -38.60 28.38
C GLU A 936 23.30 -39.18 29.04
N SER A 937 23.46 -39.87 30.17
CA SER A 937 22.33 -40.40 30.95
C SER A 937 21.44 -39.27 31.51
N ALA A 938 22.04 -38.20 32.03
CA ALA A 938 21.32 -37.05 32.58
C ALA A 938 20.57 -36.23 31.53
N LEU A 939 21.02 -36.24 30.27
CA LEU A 939 20.42 -35.51 29.15
C LEU A 939 19.44 -36.33 28.31
N GLN A 940 19.23 -37.61 28.63
CA GLN A 940 18.31 -38.46 27.89
C GLN A 940 16.88 -37.91 27.92
N GLY A 941 16.35 -37.57 26.74
CA GLY A 941 15.01 -37.00 26.58
C GLY A 941 14.87 -35.52 26.97
N LYS A 942 15.97 -34.85 27.30
CA LYS A 942 15.98 -33.42 27.64
C LYS A 942 16.30 -32.56 26.43
N VAL A 943 15.60 -31.44 26.29
CA VAL A 943 15.71 -30.53 25.13
C VAL A 943 15.95 -29.07 25.50
N ALA A 944 16.04 -28.75 26.80
CA ALA A 944 16.29 -27.40 27.25
C ALA A 944 17.79 -27.07 27.26
N VAL A 945 18.13 -25.81 26.97
CA VAL A 945 19.52 -25.32 27.01
C VAL A 945 20.07 -25.38 28.44
N ASP A 946 19.23 -25.05 29.42
CA ASP A 946 19.60 -25.12 30.84
C ASP A 946 19.99 -26.54 31.27
N ASP A 947 19.29 -27.55 30.77
CA ASP A 947 19.60 -28.93 31.11
C ASP A 947 21.00 -29.31 30.63
N PHE A 948 21.36 -28.94 29.40
CA PHE A 948 22.69 -29.17 28.84
C PHE A 948 23.77 -28.40 29.62
N LEU A 949 23.62 -27.08 29.77
CA LEU A 949 24.67 -26.25 30.36
C LEU A 949 24.86 -26.52 31.85
N ASN A 950 23.80 -26.79 32.61
CA ASN A 950 23.92 -27.21 34.02
C ASN A 950 24.57 -28.59 34.16
N THR A 951 24.42 -29.46 33.16
CA THR A 951 25.04 -30.79 33.14
C THR A 951 26.50 -30.74 32.72
N PHE A 952 26.86 -29.83 31.80
CA PHE A 952 28.22 -29.66 31.29
C PHE A 952 29.13 -28.86 32.25
N LEU A 953 28.58 -27.86 32.95
CA LEU A 953 29.34 -26.98 33.85
C LEU A 953 30.21 -27.75 34.87
N PRO A 954 29.70 -28.78 35.58
CA PRO A 954 30.51 -29.56 36.53
C PRO A 954 31.58 -30.44 35.88
N ALA A 955 31.50 -30.71 34.57
CA ALA A 955 32.45 -31.55 33.84
C ALA A 955 33.66 -30.75 33.30
N ILE A 956 33.62 -29.41 33.30
CA ILE A 956 34.69 -28.54 32.81
C ILE A 956 36.06 -28.85 33.47
N PRO A 957 36.17 -29.06 34.80
CA PRO A 957 37.46 -29.43 35.40
C PRO A 957 38.05 -30.73 34.84
N ALA A 958 37.22 -31.74 34.58
CA ALA A 958 37.65 -33.01 33.98
C ALA A 958 38.07 -32.82 32.51
N VAL A 959 37.37 -31.97 31.75
CA VAL A 959 37.74 -31.60 30.37
C VAL A 959 39.08 -30.88 30.34
N ASN A 960 39.31 -29.91 31.22
CA ASN A 960 40.57 -29.18 31.30
C ASN A 960 41.72 -30.10 31.72
N ALA A 961 41.54 -30.92 32.76
CA ALA A 961 42.54 -31.89 33.20
C ALA A 961 42.91 -32.91 32.12
N PHE A 962 41.93 -33.33 31.30
CA PHE A 962 42.19 -34.17 30.13
C PHE A 962 43.09 -33.44 29.12
N PHE A 963 42.80 -32.19 28.77
CA PHE A 963 43.63 -31.45 27.81
C PHE A 963 45.02 -31.07 28.34
N ASP A 964 45.18 -30.92 29.65
CA ASP A 964 46.46 -30.59 30.29
C ASP A 964 47.37 -31.83 30.42
N ALA A 965 46.78 -33.00 30.67
CA ALA A 965 47.52 -34.24 30.92
C ALA A 965 47.63 -35.18 29.70
N VAL A 966 46.77 -35.02 28.68
CA VAL A 966 46.63 -36.01 27.60
C VAL A 966 46.88 -35.39 26.22
N LEU A 967 47.82 -35.97 25.47
CA LEU A 967 48.03 -35.64 24.05
C LEU A 967 46.97 -36.33 23.19
N VAL A 968 45.98 -35.57 22.71
CA VAL A 968 44.86 -36.12 21.91
C VAL A 968 45.34 -36.83 20.62
N MET A 969 46.35 -36.27 19.95
CA MET A 969 46.95 -36.86 18.74
C MET A 969 48.08 -37.83 19.09
N SER A 970 47.75 -38.92 19.79
CA SER A 970 48.70 -39.98 20.14
C SER A 970 49.26 -40.67 18.89
N GLU A 971 50.51 -41.15 18.97
CA GLU A 971 51.10 -42.05 17.97
C GLU A 971 50.47 -43.44 18.02
N ASP A 972 49.93 -43.84 19.18
CA ASP A 972 49.13 -45.06 19.33
C ASP A 972 47.73 -44.84 18.74
N LEU A 973 47.41 -45.62 17.70
CA LEU A 973 46.16 -45.51 16.95
C LEU A 973 44.92 -45.80 17.80
N GLN A 974 45.02 -46.71 18.78
CA GLN A 974 43.90 -47.07 19.64
C GLN A 974 43.65 -45.98 20.70
N GLU A 975 44.72 -45.44 21.29
CA GLU A 975 44.60 -44.30 22.22
C GLU A 975 44.03 -43.07 21.52
N LYS A 976 44.53 -42.76 20.32
CA LYS A 976 44.02 -41.67 19.49
C LYS A 976 42.53 -41.85 19.19
N ALA A 977 42.11 -43.05 18.80
CA ALA A 977 40.69 -43.34 18.54
C ALA A 977 39.83 -43.15 19.80
N ASN A 978 40.24 -43.64 20.96
CA ASN A 978 39.50 -43.46 22.22
C ASN A 978 39.38 -41.98 22.60
N ARG A 979 40.48 -41.22 22.53
CA ARG A 979 40.53 -39.79 22.86
C ARG A 979 39.63 -38.96 21.93
N LEU A 980 39.71 -39.19 20.62
CA LEU A 980 38.85 -38.54 19.63
C LEU A 980 37.38 -38.95 19.81
N GLY A 981 37.09 -40.21 20.13
CA GLY A 981 35.74 -40.71 20.40
C GLY A 981 35.10 -40.06 21.63
N MET A 982 35.87 -39.84 22.70
CA MET A 982 35.39 -39.10 23.88
C MET A 982 35.03 -37.65 23.54
N LEU A 983 35.88 -36.96 22.79
CA LEU A 983 35.61 -35.58 22.34
C LEU A 983 34.40 -35.51 21.39
N GLN A 984 34.23 -36.49 20.50
CA GLN A 984 33.06 -36.59 19.62
C GLN A 984 31.76 -36.79 20.40
N ARG A 985 31.78 -37.58 21.47
CA ARG A 985 30.62 -37.75 22.35
C ARG A 985 30.23 -36.47 23.07
N ILE A 986 31.21 -35.71 23.60
CA ILE A 986 30.95 -34.38 24.18
C ILE A 986 30.36 -33.43 23.13
N ALA A 987 30.95 -33.39 21.94
CA ALA A 987 30.50 -32.51 20.85
C ALA A 987 29.04 -32.80 20.40
N ARG A 988 28.55 -34.03 20.60
CA ARG A 988 27.18 -34.45 20.26
C ARG A 988 26.15 -34.21 21.37
N LEU A 989 26.57 -33.88 22.60
CA LEU A 989 25.65 -33.67 23.71
C LEU A 989 24.54 -32.63 23.43
N PRO A 990 24.82 -31.47 22.79
CA PRO A 990 23.77 -30.50 22.49
C PRO A 990 23.14 -30.67 21.09
N GLU A 991 23.37 -31.79 20.38
CA GLU A 991 22.99 -31.96 18.97
C GLU A 991 21.49 -31.76 18.68
N ASN A 992 20.61 -32.04 19.65
CA ASN A 992 19.16 -31.81 19.56
C ASN A 992 18.69 -30.59 20.37
N ILE A 993 19.61 -29.81 20.93
CA ILE A 993 19.34 -28.73 21.87
C ILE A 993 19.75 -27.39 21.27
N VAL A 994 21.02 -27.24 20.90
CA VAL A 994 21.58 -25.96 20.44
C VAL A 994 22.92 -26.16 19.72
N ASP A 995 23.18 -25.35 18.70
CA ASP A 995 24.47 -25.34 18.01
C ASP A 995 25.35 -24.19 18.50
N LEU A 996 26.12 -24.44 19.58
CA LEU A 996 27.00 -23.42 20.16
C LEU A 996 28.11 -22.95 19.19
N SER A 997 28.33 -23.64 18.06
CA SER A 997 29.36 -23.24 17.09
C SER A 997 29.02 -21.96 16.31
N LEU A 998 27.76 -21.53 16.40
CA LEU A 998 27.27 -20.31 15.77
C LEU A 998 27.37 -19.06 16.67
N LEU A 999 27.82 -19.23 17.93
CA LEU A 999 28.01 -18.12 18.86
C LEU A 999 29.29 -17.34 18.59
N GLU A 1000 29.24 -16.02 18.82
CA GLU A 1000 30.45 -15.20 18.80
C GLU A 1000 31.42 -15.63 19.91
N GLY A 1001 32.71 -15.74 19.56
CA GLY A 1001 33.75 -16.23 20.47
C GLY A 1001 33.95 -17.74 20.47
N PHE A 1002 33.18 -18.50 19.68
CA PHE A 1002 33.37 -19.95 19.49
C PHE A 1002 34.65 -20.32 18.76
#